data_AF-A0A670YHQ3-F1
#
_entry.id   AF-A0A670YHQ3-F1
#
_cell.length_a   1.000
_cell.length_b   1.000
_cell.length_c   1.000
_cell.angle_alpha   90.00
_cell.angle_beta   90.00
_cell.angle_gamma   90.00
#
_symmetry.space_group_name_H-M   'P 1'
#
loop_
_entity.id
_entity.type
_entity.pdbx_description
1 polymer ?
#
loop_
_entity_poly.entity_id
_entity_poly.type
_entity_poly.pdbx_seq_one_letter_code
_entity_poly.pdbx_strand_id
1 'polypeptide(L)'
;MESSSLLEMTVSPLGLKSKQLILSEFSRNTLATRKLRSTLSVSFMPPPPPRGKGTGGACAPAKGRGKRSRAGLACGGGTGTGKREKKAEPAKDRSDFCPRADSHSGCGKEAAAIPAHCVRHFAALGRRGEEWRWGHAWDCGPPEEIEATKRSSNGEATGLVHAGIREILIITYSWWIRGMVSVFKSLPITGKTCWRPSFSFTSEISSLKMTLKDHGLHFFRSAVDTVLPGPILKRALVLEPGGCPRLLLHGRPFELKRNLYLVGFGKAVLGMAAVAEDILGGYLTQGIISVPRGIQETLRHAGMREMLLKPHSRIQVLEGARDNLPDQEALEAARAILELAKSLTADDLLLVLISGGGSALLPAPIPPVTLEDKATITRLLALKGATIQELNTIRKALSLSKGGGLAQIAHPAQVLSLILSDVIGNPLDIIASGPTVASSHSMQDCFQILAKYDVLDTLPKSVLTVLSSSVTKHSTQKNYSHVCNVVIGSNRLALEGAKCQAEQLGYLTILLSDAVGGEVSTVALFYSLLIQFVCLSIINDAGNRPLRDSVKEMLTSIAGQLEIPVLSLIDPLTTMKETHAENPICLMAGGETTVQIQGNGKGGRNQELALRVALELHRAKSTMEGSYLSKYEVMFLSGGTDGQDGPTEAAGAFCSQDLVEEAEQEGFDVGSTLSNNDSYTFFTKFQNGHHLLMTGLTGTNVMDIHAVLIRSRT
;
A
#
# COMPACT_ATOMS: atom_id res chain seq x y z
N MET A 1 36.99 46.45 46.88
CA MET A 1 35.81 46.43 45.99
C MET A 1 35.81 45.09 45.27
N GLU A 2 35.44 43.96 45.89
CA GLU A 2 34.18 43.65 46.63
C GLU A 2 32.97 43.69 45.68
N SER A 3 31.98 42.77 45.68
CA SER A 3 31.72 41.51 46.42
C SER A 3 30.48 40.84 45.74
N SER A 4 30.06 39.59 45.92
CA SER A 4 30.52 38.31 46.54
C SER A 4 29.52 37.21 46.11
N SER A 5 29.68 35.89 46.25
CA SER A 5 30.80 34.98 46.61
C SER A 5 30.35 33.53 46.32
N LEU A 6 31.26 32.58 46.07
CA LEU A 6 30.90 31.17 45.77
C LEU A 6 31.83 30.17 46.49
N LEU A 7 31.25 29.40 47.41
CA LEU A 7 31.78 28.23 48.13
C LEU A 7 30.55 27.43 48.62
N GLU A 8 30.54 26.12 48.81
CA GLU A 8 31.38 25.02 48.32
C GLU A 8 30.68 23.69 48.70
N MET A 9 30.75 22.64 47.87
CA MET A 9 30.74 21.25 48.36
C MET A 9 31.51 20.36 47.37
N THR A 10 32.31 19.45 47.90
CA THR A 10 33.35 18.72 47.17
C THR A 10 33.04 17.24 47.01
N VAL A 11 33.36 16.68 45.84
CA VAL A 11 33.56 15.23 45.65
C VAL A 11 34.77 15.01 44.74
N SER A 12 35.74 14.23 45.22
CA SER A 12 37.02 13.95 44.59
C SER A 12 37.06 12.49 44.04
N PRO A 13 38.06 12.09 43.22
CA PRO A 13 37.73 11.30 42.03
C PRO A 13 38.15 9.82 42.04
N LEU A 14 37.24 8.93 41.64
CA LEU A 14 37.50 7.53 41.26
C LEU A 14 36.43 7.08 40.22
N GLY A 15 36.82 6.35 39.17
CA GLY A 15 35.85 5.75 38.22
C GLY A 15 36.30 5.57 36.77
N LEU A 16 37.35 6.26 36.31
CA LEU A 16 37.82 6.21 34.91
C LEU A 16 38.68 4.96 34.61
N LYS A 17 38.15 3.75 34.87
CA LYS A 17 38.88 2.49 34.61
C LYS A 17 38.02 1.24 34.31
N SER A 18 36.80 1.40 33.82
CA SER A 18 35.84 0.29 33.60
C SER A 18 35.31 0.13 32.16
N LYS A 19 35.93 0.78 31.16
CA LYS A 19 35.56 0.65 29.72
C LYS A 19 36.72 0.18 28.81
N GLN A 20 37.65 -0.60 29.37
CA GLN A 20 38.78 -1.17 28.62
C GLN A 20 39.05 -2.68 28.86
N LEU A 21 38.19 -3.34 29.65
CA LEU A 21 37.96 -4.79 29.55
C LEU A 21 36.62 -5.00 28.81
N ILE A 22 36.32 -6.24 28.39
CA ILE A 22 35.22 -6.68 27.48
C ILE A 22 35.59 -6.70 25.98
N LEU A 23 36.55 -5.89 25.50
CA LEU A 23 37.08 -6.02 24.12
C LEU A 23 38.31 -6.96 23.99
N SER A 24 38.68 -7.68 25.06
CA SER A 24 39.90 -8.49 25.13
C SER A 24 39.68 -10.01 25.02
N GLU A 25 38.44 -10.50 25.10
CA GLU A 25 38.17 -11.95 25.18
C GLU A 25 37.56 -12.53 23.89
N PHE A 26 36.83 -11.74 23.10
CA PHE A 26 36.28 -12.21 21.81
C PHE A 26 37.34 -12.49 20.72
N SER A 27 38.57 -11.98 20.89
CA SER A 27 39.68 -12.18 19.94
C SER A 27 40.54 -13.42 20.21
N ARG A 28 40.13 -14.33 21.12
CA ARG A 28 40.94 -15.50 21.52
C ARG A 28 40.49 -16.87 20.97
N ASN A 29 39.29 -17.01 20.41
CA ASN A 29 38.81 -18.30 19.87
C ASN A 29 38.98 -18.48 18.34
N THR A 30 39.40 -17.46 17.60
CA THR A 30 39.58 -17.54 16.12
C THR A 30 40.95 -18.09 15.70
N LEU A 31 41.63 -18.86 16.56
CA LEU A 31 43.02 -19.29 16.39
C LEU A 31 43.28 -20.78 16.71
N ALA A 32 42.24 -21.62 16.66
CA ALA A 32 42.28 -23.03 17.06
C ALA A 32 42.06 -24.06 15.92
N THR A 33 41.93 -23.66 14.66
CA THR A 33 41.66 -24.57 13.51
C THR A 33 42.67 -24.47 12.36
N ARG A 34 43.86 -23.92 12.58
CA ARG A 34 44.89 -23.71 11.53
C ARG A 34 46.23 -24.41 11.78
N LYS A 35 46.20 -25.66 12.26
CA LYS A 35 47.43 -26.48 12.44
C LYS A 35 47.26 -28.00 12.25
N LEU A 36 46.69 -28.40 11.11
CA LEU A 36 46.68 -29.81 10.65
C LEU A 36 46.81 -29.87 9.10
N ARG A 37 48.05 -29.74 8.59
CA ARG A 37 48.39 -30.00 7.17
C ARG A 37 49.79 -30.58 7.00
N SER A 38 49.89 -31.86 7.35
CA SER A 38 50.89 -32.83 6.90
C SER A 38 50.23 -34.20 7.10
N THR A 39 50.15 -35.12 6.13
CA THR A 39 50.83 -35.18 4.83
C THR A 39 49.99 -36.03 3.88
N LEU A 40 49.83 -35.63 2.61
CA LEU A 40 49.67 -36.50 1.42
C LEU A 40 49.43 -35.64 0.17
N SER A 41 49.94 -36.10 -0.98
CA SER A 41 49.95 -35.35 -2.24
C SER A 41 49.15 -36.06 -3.33
N VAL A 42 48.14 -35.38 -3.88
CA VAL A 42 47.50 -35.74 -5.16
C VAL A 42 47.31 -34.46 -5.97
N SER A 43 47.72 -34.50 -7.24
CA SER A 43 47.60 -33.38 -8.18
C SER A 43 46.25 -33.38 -8.90
N PHE A 44 45.71 -32.20 -9.17
CA PHE A 44 44.53 -32.02 -10.04
C PHE A 44 44.77 -30.88 -11.04
N MET A 45 44.35 -31.12 -12.28
CA MET A 45 44.45 -30.15 -13.39
C MET A 45 43.17 -29.30 -13.51
N PRO A 46 43.25 -28.09 -14.09
CA PRO A 46 42.06 -27.31 -14.45
C PRO A 46 41.29 -27.96 -15.62
N PRO A 47 39.96 -27.73 -15.74
CA PRO A 47 39.13 -28.33 -16.79
C PRO A 47 39.34 -27.70 -18.18
N PRO A 48 39.13 -28.46 -19.28
CA PRO A 48 39.26 -27.95 -20.65
C PRO A 48 38.00 -27.22 -21.14
N PRO A 49 38.12 -26.31 -22.14
CA PRO A 49 36.98 -25.68 -22.79
C PRO A 49 36.24 -26.64 -23.74
N PRO A 50 34.92 -26.48 -23.94
CA PRO A 50 34.15 -27.37 -24.80
C PRO A 50 34.51 -27.22 -26.27
N ARG A 51 34.76 -28.35 -26.96
CA ARG A 51 34.82 -28.45 -28.42
C ARG A 51 33.81 -29.47 -28.91
N GLY A 52 32.88 -29.03 -29.77
CA GLY A 52 31.94 -29.93 -30.45
C GLY A 52 32.52 -30.54 -31.74
N LYS A 53 32.11 -31.78 -32.04
CA LYS A 53 32.09 -32.53 -33.32
C LYS A 53 31.77 -34.01 -32.97
N GLY A 54 30.95 -34.76 -33.68
CA GLY A 54 30.07 -34.46 -34.82
C GLY A 54 30.42 -35.25 -36.10
N THR A 55 29.59 -36.24 -36.43
CA THR A 55 29.51 -37.02 -37.69
C THR A 55 28.14 -37.72 -37.76
N GLY A 56 27.57 -38.06 -38.92
CA GLY A 56 27.95 -37.70 -40.28
C GLY A 56 27.25 -38.57 -41.36
N GLY A 57 26.98 -37.97 -42.52
CA GLY A 57 26.64 -38.66 -43.77
C GLY A 57 25.34 -38.19 -44.45
N ALA A 58 25.17 -38.22 -45.78
CA ALA A 58 26.14 -38.06 -46.90
C ALA A 58 25.38 -38.08 -48.24
N CYS A 59 25.48 -37.02 -49.07
CA CYS A 59 25.43 -37.07 -50.55
C CYS A 59 25.65 -35.67 -51.16
N ALA A 60 25.95 -35.60 -52.47
CA ALA A 60 26.36 -34.39 -53.22
C ALA A 60 26.11 -34.61 -54.74
N PRO A 61 26.67 -33.86 -55.72
CA PRO A 61 27.11 -32.44 -55.78
C PRO A 61 26.61 -31.68 -57.04
N ALA A 62 26.82 -30.35 -57.12
CA ALA A 62 26.82 -29.60 -58.39
C ALA A 62 27.87 -28.44 -58.41
N LYS A 63 28.32 -28.04 -59.62
CA LYS A 63 29.47 -27.13 -59.92
C LYS A 63 28.98 -25.67 -60.11
N GLY A 64 29.77 -24.59 -60.02
CA GLY A 64 31.17 -24.39 -59.57
C GLY A 64 31.91 -23.22 -60.28
N ARG A 65 33.01 -22.68 -59.67
CA ARG A 65 34.04 -21.71 -60.19
C ARG A 65 33.58 -20.24 -60.46
N GLY A 66 34.38 -19.18 -60.23
CA GLY A 66 35.63 -19.01 -59.47
C GLY A 66 36.58 -17.87 -59.97
N LYS A 67 37.55 -17.43 -59.12
CA LYS A 67 38.75 -16.53 -59.40
C LYS A 67 38.47 -15.02 -59.70
N ARG A 68 39.44 -14.08 -59.63
CA ARG A 68 40.55 -13.78 -58.65
C ARG A 68 41.25 -12.41 -58.99
N SER A 69 41.42 -11.51 -58.00
CA SER A 69 42.52 -10.51 -57.81
C SER A 69 43.09 -9.59 -58.93
N ARG A 70 43.18 -8.26 -58.68
CA ARG A 70 44.46 -7.46 -58.66
C ARG A 70 44.31 -6.00 -58.13
N ALA A 71 45.45 -5.30 -57.97
CA ALA A 71 45.67 -3.97 -57.36
C ALA A 71 45.50 -2.78 -58.36
N GLY A 72 45.66 -1.47 -58.04
CA GLY A 72 45.99 -0.72 -56.81
C GLY A 72 46.52 0.73 -57.11
N LEU A 73 46.88 1.50 -56.07
CA LEU A 73 47.39 2.92 -56.07
C LEU A 73 46.32 4.00 -56.45
N ALA A 74 46.13 5.17 -55.79
CA ALA A 74 46.97 6.31 -55.34
C ALA A 74 47.01 7.47 -56.40
N CYS A 75 47.14 8.78 -56.10
CA CYS A 75 47.36 9.54 -54.85
C CYS A 75 47.01 11.07 -55.00
N GLY A 76 46.90 11.82 -53.88
CA GLY A 76 46.99 13.30 -53.80
C GLY A 76 45.73 14.15 -54.13
N GLY A 77 45.61 15.42 -53.72
CA GLY A 77 46.41 16.17 -52.74
C GLY A 77 46.48 17.71 -52.96
N GLY A 78 46.02 18.51 -51.98
CA GLY A 78 46.22 19.98 -51.87
C GLY A 78 44.98 20.86 -52.17
N THR A 79 44.81 22.14 -51.76
CA THR A 79 45.22 23.00 -50.61
C THR A 79 44.99 24.47 -51.01
N GLY A 80 44.39 25.32 -50.15
CA GLY A 80 44.32 26.79 -50.30
C GLY A 80 42.92 27.38 -50.04
N THR A 81 42.56 27.96 -48.87
CA THR A 81 42.95 29.25 -48.23
C THR A 81 42.47 30.52 -48.96
N GLY A 82 41.57 31.36 -48.36
CA GLY A 82 41.12 32.57 -49.09
C GLY A 82 40.18 33.68 -48.52
N LYS A 83 40.12 33.98 -47.21
CA LYS A 83 39.73 35.31 -46.62
C LYS A 83 38.35 36.01 -46.90
N ARG A 84 37.81 36.60 -45.82
CA ARG A 84 36.96 37.83 -45.68
C ARG A 84 35.50 37.77 -46.18
N GLU A 85 34.47 38.07 -45.37
CA GLU A 85 34.13 39.25 -44.53
C GLU A 85 33.52 40.45 -45.29
N LYS A 86 32.21 40.69 -45.10
CA LYS A 86 31.68 41.94 -44.48
C LYS A 86 30.16 41.84 -44.18
N LYS A 87 29.69 42.70 -43.25
CA LYS A 87 28.28 42.91 -42.86
C LYS A 87 27.66 44.07 -43.66
N ALA A 88 26.32 44.12 -43.79
CA ALA A 88 25.48 45.31 -43.48
C ALA A 88 23.97 45.09 -43.74
N GLU A 89 23.14 45.41 -42.74
CA GLU A 89 21.75 45.94 -42.86
C GLU A 89 21.82 47.50 -42.78
N PRO A 90 20.75 48.36 -42.74
CA PRO A 90 19.30 48.12 -42.55
C PRO A 90 18.33 49.08 -43.33
N ALA A 91 17.10 49.28 -42.78
CA ALA A 91 15.99 50.22 -43.13
C ALA A 91 14.83 49.59 -43.96
N LYS A 92 13.59 49.48 -43.42
CA LYS A 92 12.48 50.47 -43.22
C LYS A 92 11.80 50.91 -44.54
N ASP A 93 10.47 50.97 -44.68
CA ASP A 93 9.46 51.55 -43.75
C ASP A 93 8.02 50.99 -43.94
N ARG A 94 7.06 51.44 -43.09
CA ARG A 94 5.56 51.66 -43.21
C ARG A 94 4.70 51.01 -44.34
N SER A 95 3.36 50.81 -44.22
CA SER A 95 2.32 51.22 -43.24
C SER A 95 1.00 50.40 -43.36
N ASP A 96 0.15 50.53 -42.32
CA ASP A 96 -1.31 50.33 -42.16
C ASP A 96 -2.22 49.95 -43.36
N PHE A 97 -3.25 49.11 -43.12
CA PHE A 97 -4.69 49.48 -43.27
C PHE A 97 -5.70 48.44 -42.71
N CYS A 98 -6.89 48.91 -42.34
CA CYS A 98 -8.12 48.20 -41.92
C CYS A 98 -9.30 49.23 -42.05
N PRO A 99 -10.63 48.97 -41.83
CA PRO A 99 -11.35 47.75 -41.40
C PRO A 99 -12.72 47.53 -42.13
N ARG A 100 -13.67 46.80 -41.50
CA ARG A 100 -15.16 46.85 -41.68
C ARG A 100 -15.78 46.16 -42.92
N ALA A 101 -17.06 45.71 -42.92
CA ALA A 101 -18.06 45.48 -41.85
C ALA A 101 -19.25 44.61 -42.37
N ASP A 102 -20.23 44.39 -41.48
CA ASP A 102 -21.66 44.12 -41.77
C ASP A 102 -22.10 42.72 -42.26
N SER A 103 -23.38 42.34 -42.15
CA SER A 103 -24.32 42.21 -40.99
C SER A 103 -25.71 41.86 -41.55
N HIS A 104 -26.48 40.94 -40.91
CA HIS A 104 -27.96 40.70 -41.01
C HIS A 104 -28.28 39.30 -40.40
N SER A 105 -29.11 39.15 -39.37
CA SER A 105 -30.58 38.89 -39.38
C SER A 105 -31.08 37.80 -40.35
N GLY A 106 -31.87 36.80 -39.96
CA GLY A 106 -32.42 36.46 -38.63
C GLY A 106 -33.60 35.46 -38.73
N CYS A 107 -34.13 35.05 -37.57
CA CYS A 107 -35.42 34.35 -37.32
C CYS A 107 -35.90 33.19 -38.26
N GLY A 108 -36.10 32.00 -37.70
CA GLY A 108 -36.86 30.93 -38.35
C GLY A 108 -37.05 29.69 -37.47
N LYS A 109 -38.30 29.31 -37.20
CA LYS A 109 -38.66 27.98 -36.68
C LYS A 109 -39.19 27.16 -37.85
N GLU A 110 -38.88 25.86 -37.90
CA GLU A 110 -39.89 24.82 -38.13
C GLU A 110 -39.32 23.42 -37.81
N ALA A 111 -40.12 22.36 -37.99
CA ALA A 111 -39.87 21.04 -37.43
C ALA A 111 -40.24 19.88 -38.37
N ALA A 112 -39.79 18.69 -37.98
CA ALA A 112 -40.29 17.36 -38.38
C ALA A 112 -39.84 16.77 -39.75
N ALA A 113 -40.25 15.50 -39.92
CA ALA A 113 -40.19 14.65 -41.11
C ALA A 113 -38.82 14.02 -41.50
N ILE A 114 -38.65 12.77 -41.07
CA ILE A 114 -37.78 11.75 -41.70
C ILE A 114 -38.35 11.39 -43.08
N PRO A 115 -37.50 11.07 -44.06
CA PRO A 115 -37.79 9.94 -44.94
C PRO A 115 -36.63 8.95 -45.03
N ALA A 116 -36.95 7.65 -45.03
CA ALA A 116 -36.04 6.57 -45.39
C ALA A 116 -36.79 5.61 -46.32
N HIS A 117 -36.19 5.18 -47.44
CA HIS A 117 -36.50 3.92 -48.12
C HIS A 117 -35.58 3.63 -49.33
N CYS A 118 -34.86 2.49 -49.29
CA CYS A 118 -34.68 1.54 -50.41
C CYS A 118 -33.87 1.95 -51.69
N VAL A 119 -33.30 1.04 -52.52
CA VAL A 119 -33.23 -0.45 -52.50
C VAL A 119 -32.06 -1.02 -53.34
N ARG A 120 -31.36 -2.05 -52.83
CA ARG A 120 -30.57 -3.11 -53.53
C ARG A 120 -29.42 -2.63 -54.50
N HIS A 121 -28.55 -3.47 -55.09
CA HIS A 121 -28.31 -4.94 -55.11
C HIS A 121 -26.81 -5.21 -55.39
N PHE A 122 -26.19 -6.25 -54.83
CA PHE A 122 -25.48 -7.35 -55.57
C PHE A 122 -24.85 -8.42 -54.62
N ALA A 123 -24.56 -9.61 -55.15
CA ALA A 123 -24.06 -10.82 -54.47
C ALA A 123 -23.50 -11.84 -55.50
N ALA A 124 -22.68 -12.87 -55.20
CA ALA A 124 -21.76 -13.14 -54.07
C ALA A 124 -20.79 -14.30 -54.42
N LEU A 125 -19.53 -14.24 -53.97
CA LEU A 125 -18.43 -15.22 -54.17
C LEU A 125 -17.43 -15.05 -53.00
N GLY A 126 -16.67 -16.04 -52.51
CA GLY A 126 -16.57 -17.49 -52.80
C GLY A 126 -15.72 -18.18 -51.72
N ARG A 127 -15.78 -19.53 -51.57
CA ARG A 127 -15.26 -20.24 -50.37
C ARG A 127 -13.78 -20.67 -50.45
N ARG A 128 -13.10 -20.63 -49.29
CA ARG A 128 -12.06 -21.54 -48.75
C ARG A 128 -11.81 -21.13 -47.28
N GLY A 129 -11.43 -21.99 -46.33
CA GLY A 129 -11.19 -23.44 -46.37
C GLY A 129 -9.98 -23.80 -45.49
N GLU A 130 -10.15 -24.76 -44.58
CA GLU A 130 -9.10 -25.34 -43.70
C GLU A 130 -8.44 -24.40 -42.65
N GLU A 131 -7.76 -24.91 -41.60
CA GLU A 131 -8.15 -25.91 -40.58
C GLU A 131 -7.11 -25.87 -39.42
N TRP A 132 -7.51 -25.92 -38.14
CA TRP A 132 -6.67 -26.42 -37.01
C TRP A 132 -7.53 -26.64 -35.74
N ARG A 133 -7.73 -27.92 -35.37
CA ARG A 133 -7.94 -28.42 -33.98
C ARG A 133 -6.69 -29.27 -33.63
N TRP A 134 -6.38 -29.75 -32.42
CA TRP A 134 -7.05 -29.96 -31.12
C TRP A 134 -6.07 -29.51 -30.00
N GLY A 135 -6.27 -29.59 -28.68
CA GLY A 135 -7.23 -30.16 -27.71
C GLY A 135 -6.52 -30.09 -26.32
N HIS A 136 -7.08 -30.25 -25.12
CA HIS A 136 -8.34 -30.77 -24.55
C HIS A 136 -8.55 -30.08 -23.17
N ALA A 137 -9.57 -30.34 -22.35
CA ALA A 137 -11.02 -30.48 -22.53
C ALA A 137 -11.63 -30.91 -21.17
N TRP A 138 -12.60 -30.16 -20.64
CA TRP A 138 -13.53 -30.63 -19.59
C TRP A 138 -14.85 -29.86 -19.77
N ASP A 139 -15.92 -30.56 -20.15
CA ASP A 139 -17.29 -30.05 -20.28
C ASP A 139 -18.22 -30.94 -19.46
N CYS A 140 -19.27 -30.37 -18.86
CA CYS A 140 -20.25 -31.10 -18.07
C CYS A 140 -21.58 -31.27 -18.83
N GLY A 141 -22.10 -32.51 -18.88
CA GLY A 141 -23.41 -32.82 -19.44
C GLY A 141 -24.57 -32.65 -18.45
N PRO A 142 -25.82 -32.54 -18.94
CA PRO A 142 -27.03 -32.44 -18.11
C PRO A 142 -27.54 -33.81 -17.62
N PRO A 143 -28.43 -33.85 -16.60
CA PRO A 143 -29.01 -35.09 -16.07
C PRO A 143 -30.22 -35.60 -16.87
N GLU A 144 -30.44 -36.92 -16.85
CA GLU A 144 -31.61 -37.61 -17.43
C GLU A 144 -32.69 -37.92 -16.38
N GLU A 145 -33.89 -38.25 -16.85
CA GLU A 145 -35.06 -38.64 -16.04
C GLU A 145 -35.01 -40.14 -15.66
N ILE A 146 -35.61 -40.52 -14.52
CA ILE A 146 -35.83 -41.94 -14.15
C ILE A 146 -37.27 -42.13 -13.64
N GLU A 147 -37.98 -43.10 -14.19
CA GLU A 147 -39.36 -43.45 -13.84
C GLU A 147 -39.50 -44.19 -12.50
N ALA A 148 -40.69 -44.12 -11.90
CA ALA A 148 -41.03 -44.82 -10.66
C ALA A 148 -41.90 -46.07 -10.90
N THR A 149 -41.56 -47.19 -10.27
CA THR A 149 -42.47 -48.36 -10.14
C THR A 149 -42.64 -48.83 -8.70
N LYS A 150 -43.77 -49.49 -8.42
CA LYS A 150 -44.36 -49.69 -7.08
C LYS A 150 -44.07 -51.08 -6.51
N ARG A 151 -43.92 -51.22 -5.17
CA ARG A 151 -44.78 -52.11 -4.35
C ARG A 151 -44.56 -52.09 -2.81
N SER A 152 -45.69 -51.99 -2.11
CA SER A 152 -46.09 -52.64 -0.83
C SER A 152 -45.24 -52.56 0.46
N SER A 153 -45.82 -51.79 1.42
CA SER A 153 -46.36 -52.25 2.73
C SER A 153 -45.52 -52.29 4.02
N ASN A 154 -46.15 -51.71 5.06
CA ASN A 154 -46.03 -51.91 6.52
C ASN A 154 -44.87 -51.23 7.29
N GLY A 155 -45.23 -50.44 8.31
CA GLY A 155 -44.34 -49.97 9.37
C GLY A 155 -44.47 -48.47 9.71
N GLU A 156 -45.30 -48.13 10.69
CA GLU A 156 -45.18 -46.87 11.45
C GLU A 156 -44.07 -47.06 12.52
N ALA A 157 -43.47 -46.05 13.17
CA ALA A 157 -43.82 -44.63 13.32
C ALA A 157 -42.59 -43.75 13.66
N THR A 158 -42.85 -42.47 13.98
CA THR A 158 -41.97 -41.44 14.59
C THR A 158 -40.98 -40.69 13.68
N GLY A 159 -40.85 -39.39 13.92
CA GLY A 159 -39.92 -38.46 13.23
C GLY A 159 -40.62 -37.24 12.61
N LEU A 160 -40.45 -36.05 13.21
CA LEU A 160 -40.81 -34.78 12.56
C LEU A 160 -39.69 -34.35 11.60
N VAL A 161 -40.03 -33.65 10.51
CA VAL A 161 -39.60 -32.25 10.22
C VAL A 161 -40.20 -31.73 8.90
N HIS A 162 -40.49 -30.42 8.89
CA HIS A 162 -40.99 -29.55 7.84
C HIS A 162 -40.68 -29.89 6.36
N ALA A 163 -41.69 -29.70 5.49
CA ALA A 163 -41.47 -29.18 4.13
C ALA A 163 -42.69 -28.37 3.61
N GLY A 164 -42.45 -27.09 3.30
CA GLY A 164 -43.03 -26.32 2.20
C GLY A 164 -44.57 -26.17 2.04
N ILE A 165 -45.08 -24.97 2.32
CA ILE A 165 -46.05 -24.32 1.42
C ILE A 165 -45.43 -22.99 0.95
N ARG A 166 -45.12 -22.90 -0.34
CA ARG A 166 -44.95 -21.64 -1.06
C ARG A 166 -46.28 -21.36 -1.75
N GLU A 167 -46.91 -20.21 -1.46
CA GLU A 167 -47.52 -19.27 -2.42
C GLU A 167 -48.32 -18.19 -1.67
N ILE A 168 -48.81 -17.19 -2.42
CA ILE A 168 -49.67 -16.09 -1.95
C ILE A 168 -49.05 -15.18 -0.87
N LEU A 169 -48.37 -14.11 -1.29
CA LEU A 169 -48.94 -12.75 -1.20
C LEU A 169 -48.04 -11.71 -1.89
N ILE A 170 -48.59 -11.07 -2.91
CA ILE A 170 -48.19 -9.73 -3.38
C ILE A 170 -49.42 -8.83 -3.11
N ILE A 171 -49.20 -7.51 -2.98
CA ILE A 171 -50.21 -6.48 -2.64
C ILE A 171 -50.53 -6.41 -1.13
N THR A 172 -49.79 -5.58 -0.37
CA THR A 172 -50.28 -4.41 0.41
C THR A 172 -49.20 -3.88 1.37
N TYR A 173 -48.29 -3.01 0.91
CA TYR A 173 -47.45 -2.18 1.80
C TYR A 173 -47.16 -0.77 1.23
N SER A 174 -48.23 -0.08 0.87
CA SER A 174 -48.31 1.38 0.91
C SER A 174 -49.32 1.74 2.01
N TRP A 175 -49.23 2.94 2.60
CA TRP A 175 -50.00 3.43 3.78
C TRP A 175 -49.45 3.15 5.21
N TRP A 176 -48.13 3.08 5.45
CA TRP A 176 -47.62 3.07 6.86
C TRP A 176 -46.38 3.93 7.17
N ILE A 177 -46.07 4.97 6.37
CA ILE A 177 -45.11 6.01 6.75
C ILE A 177 -45.66 7.40 6.42
N ARG A 178 -46.58 7.90 7.25
CA ARG A 178 -47.00 9.33 7.28
C ARG A 178 -47.74 9.68 8.58
N GLY A 179 -46.99 9.95 9.64
CA GLY A 179 -47.56 10.53 10.86
C GLY A 179 -46.94 10.04 12.17
N MET A 180 -45.85 10.67 12.60
CA MET A 180 -45.72 11.22 13.96
C MET A 180 -44.46 12.11 13.99
N VAL A 181 -44.63 13.37 14.42
CA VAL A 181 -43.56 14.37 14.55
C VAL A 181 -43.78 15.12 15.86
N SER A 182 -42.66 15.53 16.49
CA SER A 182 -42.55 16.52 17.57
C SER A 182 -42.54 16.00 19.02
N VAL A 183 -41.85 16.80 19.86
CA VAL A 183 -41.64 16.69 21.32
C VAL A 183 -40.83 15.43 21.73
N PHE A 184 -39.62 15.52 22.31
CA PHE A 184 -39.09 16.51 23.27
C PHE A 184 -37.83 17.28 22.80
N LYS A 185 -37.46 18.31 23.59
CA LYS A 185 -36.24 19.13 23.43
C LYS A 185 -35.25 18.93 24.60
N SER A 186 -33.99 19.29 24.32
CA SER A 186 -32.97 19.83 25.26
C SER A 186 -32.55 19.02 26.50
N LEU A 187 -31.33 18.45 26.43
CA LEU A 187 -30.34 18.34 27.52
C LEU A 187 -28.92 18.43 26.89
N PRO A 188 -27.86 18.80 27.63
CA PRO A 188 -26.54 19.10 27.04
C PRO A 188 -25.72 17.83 26.72
N ILE A 189 -24.94 17.89 25.64
CA ILE A 189 -24.10 16.76 25.20
C ILE A 189 -22.67 16.94 25.71
N THR A 190 -22.33 16.21 26.77
CA THR A 190 -20.95 15.91 27.18
C THR A 190 -20.76 14.39 27.25
N GLY A 191 -20.34 13.79 26.14
CA GLY A 191 -20.07 12.35 26.07
C GLY A 191 -19.70 11.89 24.66
N LYS A 192 -18.60 11.15 24.53
CA LYS A 192 -18.24 10.48 23.27
C LYS A 192 -19.13 9.24 23.10
N THR A 193 -20.16 9.31 22.27
CA THR A 193 -21.03 8.17 21.97
C THR A 193 -20.59 7.46 20.69
N CYS A 194 -20.18 6.19 20.82
CA CYS A 194 -19.97 5.31 19.67
C CYS A 194 -21.30 5.05 18.94
N TRP A 195 -21.31 5.22 17.62
CA TRP A 195 -22.52 5.06 16.80
C TRP A 195 -22.84 3.57 16.62
N ARG A 196 -23.96 3.11 17.19
CA ARG A 196 -24.47 1.75 17.02
C ARG A 196 -25.49 1.68 15.88
N PRO A 197 -25.18 1.10 14.70
CA PRO A 197 -26.19 0.68 13.75
C PRO A 197 -26.88 -0.59 14.27
N SER A 198 -28.15 -0.49 14.67
CA SER A 198 -28.91 -1.61 15.23
C SER A 198 -29.45 -2.54 14.13
N PHE A 199 -28.60 -3.41 13.60
CA PHE A 199 -29.01 -4.58 12.82
C PHE A 199 -28.84 -5.85 13.67
N SER A 200 -29.91 -6.24 14.37
CA SER A 200 -29.96 -7.49 15.14
C SER A 200 -30.17 -8.69 14.22
N PHE A 201 -29.12 -9.13 13.53
CA PHE A 201 -29.11 -10.44 12.88
C PHE A 201 -28.93 -11.52 13.95
N THR A 202 -29.76 -12.55 13.94
CA THR A 202 -29.74 -13.63 14.94
C THR A 202 -28.55 -14.56 14.71
N SER A 203 -27.42 -14.30 15.40
CA SER A 203 -26.13 -14.98 15.18
C SER A 203 -25.63 -15.84 16.35
N GLU A 204 -26.38 -15.94 17.46
CA GLU A 204 -25.97 -16.63 18.70
C GLU A 204 -25.67 -18.14 18.53
N ILE A 205 -26.01 -18.74 17.38
CA ILE A 205 -25.85 -20.17 17.09
C ILE A 205 -24.58 -20.47 16.25
N SER A 206 -23.93 -19.48 15.63
CA SER A 206 -22.76 -19.74 14.74
C SER A 206 -21.38 -19.54 15.38
N SER A 207 -21.26 -18.80 16.49
CA SER A 207 -19.97 -18.46 17.12
C SER A 207 -19.24 -19.67 17.71
N LEU A 208 -19.98 -20.65 18.24
CA LEU A 208 -19.44 -21.84 18.92
C LEU A 208 -18.78 -22.90 18.01
N LYS A 209 -18.67 -22.66 16.69
CA LYS A 209 -18.08 -23.60 15.72
C LYS A 209 -16.92 -23.07 14.89
N MET A 210 -16.52 -21.81 15.08
CA MET A 210 -15.43 -21.19 14.31
C MET A 210 -14.05 -21.51 14.91
N THR A 211 -13.06 -21.70 14.03
CA THR A 211 -11.65 -21.82 14.41
C THR A 211 -11.06 -20.46 14.76
N LEU A 212 -9.90 -20.42 15.44
CA LEU A 212 -9.18 -19.15 15.60
C LEU A 212 -8.84 -18.50 14.26
N LYS A 213 -8.55 -19.30 13.22
CA LYS A 213 -8.28 -18.82 11.86
C LYS A 213 -9.49 -18.09 11.26
N ASP A 214 -10.70 -18.61 11.42
CA ASP A 214 -11.94 -17.98 10.94
C ASP A 214 -12.18 -16.63 11.63
N HIS A 215 -11.97 -16.57 12.95
CA HIS A 215 -12.03 -15.32 13.71
C HIS A 215 -10.96 -14.32 13.24
N GLY A 216 -9.72 -14.76 13.02
CA GLY A 216 -8.65 -13.91 12.47
C GLY A 216 -8.97 -13.34 11.10
N LEU A 217 -9.52 -14.17 10.19
CA LEU A 217 -9.98 -13.75 8.87
C LEU A 217 -11.12 -12.72 8.97
N HIS A 218 -12.05 -12.90 9.91
CA HIS A 218 -13.16 -11.98 10.16
C HIS A 218 -12.67 -10.63 10.72
N PHE A 219 -11.70 -10.65 11.64
CA PHE A 219 -11.08 -9.43 12.17
C PHE A 219 -10.28 -8.69 11.09
N PHE A 220 -9.54 -9.40 10.24
CA PHE A 220 -8.82 -8.81 9.11
C PHE A 220 -9.75 -8.14 8.11
N ARG A 221 -10.86 -8.81 7.75
CA ARG A 221 -11.90 -8.23 6.88
C ARG A 221 -12.51 -6.97 7.51
N SER A 222 -12.87 -7.02 8.79
CA SER A 222 -13.37 -5.84 9.52
C SER A 222 -12.37 -4.67 9.55
N ALA A 223 -11.06 -4.95 9.66
CA ALA A 223 -10.01 -3.95 9.52
C ALA A 223 -10.03 -3.28 8.14
N VAL A 224 -10.00 -4.08 7.07
CA VAL A 224 -10.03 -3.60 5.68
C VAL A 224 -11.32 -2.84 5.39
N ASP A 225 -12.49 -3.41 5.71
CA ASP A 225 -13.82 -2.82 5.51
C ASP A 225 -13.92 -1.43 6.15
N THR A 226 -13.35 -1.27 7.34
CA THR A 226 -13.34 0.01 8.07
C THR A 226 -12.57 1.11 7.34
N VAL A 227 -11.58 0.76 6.51
CA VAL A 227 -10.74 1.68 5.73
C VAL A 227 -10.97 1.62 4.21
N LEU A 228 -12.01 0.93 3.73
CA LEU A 228 -12.43 1.00 2.33
C LEU A 228 -12.89 2.42 1.94
N PRO A 229 -12.72 2.86 0.67
CA PRO A 229 -13.13 4.18 0.20
C PRO A 229 -14.56 4.59 0.57
N GLY A 230 -15.52 3.66 0.48
CA GLY A 230 -16.92 3.89 0.84
C GLY A 230 -17.09 4.39 2.29
N PRO A 231 -16.75 3.57 3.30
CA PRO A 231 -16.80 3.94 4.70
C PRO A 231 -15.95 5.16 5.08
N ILE A 232 -14.71 5.32 4.59
CA ILE A 232 -13.86 6.47 4.99
C ILE A 232 -14.43 7.81 4.48
N LEU A 233 -14.87 7.89 3.22
CA LEU A 233 -15.47 9.10 2.66
C LEU A 233 -16.80 9.43 3.36
N LYS A 234 -17.64 8.43 3.64
CA LYS A 234 -18.94 8.62 4.33
C LYS A 234 -18.82 9.05 5.80
N ARG A 235 -17.70 8.74 6.47
CA ARG A 235 -17.39 9.29 7.82
C ARG A 235 -16.77 10.69 7.76
N ALA A 236 -15.97 10.97 6.73
CA ALA A 236 -15.25 12.23 6.59
C ALA A 236 -16.09 13.39 6.02
N LEU A 237 -17.08 13.07 5.18
CA LEU A 237 -17.93 14.02 4.45
C LEU A 237 -19.38 13.90 4.92
N VAL A 238 -19.85 14.86 5.71
CA VAL A 238 -21.27 14.98 6.07
C VAL A 238 -21.86 16.19 5.36
N LEU A 239 -22.98 15.97 4.65
CA LEU A 239 -23.77 17.04 4.03
C LEU A 239 -24.90 17.47 4.98
N GLU A 240 -24.88 18.73 5.41
CA GLU A 240 -26.01 19.32 6.14
C GLU A 240 -27.10 19.77 5.15
N PRO A 241 -28.34 19.25 5.25
CA PRO A 241 -29.45 19.69 4.41
C PRO A 241 -29.98 21.06 4.88
N GLY A 242 -29.96 22.04 3.98
CA GLY A 242 -30.43 23.41 4.25
C GLY A 242 -30.46 24.26 2.97
N GLY A 243 -30.85 25.52 3.09
CA GLY A 243 -30.94 26.46 1.94
C GLY A 243 -29.60 26.72 1.25
N CYS A 244 -28.51 26.66 2.00
CA CYS A 244 -27.15 26.52 1.48
C CYS A 244 -26.59 25.19 2.00
N PRO A 245 -26.40 24.16 1.16
CA PRO A 245 -25.84 22.89 1.63
C PRO A 245 -24.39 23.08 2.06
N ARG A 246 -24.03 22.46 3.18
CA ARG A 246 -22.70 22.56 3.78
C ARG A 246 -22.03 21.21 3.84
N LEU A 247 -20.77 21.17 3.42
CA LEU A 247 -19.88 20.06 3.72
C LEU A 247 -19.25 20.28 5.09
N LEU A 248 -19.51 19.40 6.04
CA LEU A 248 -18.74 19.29 7.27
C LEU A 248 -17.54 18.38 7.03
N LEU A 249 -16.33 18.92 7.17
CA LEU A 249 -15.09 18.14 7.26
C LEU A 249 -14.54 18.28 8.69
N HIS A 250 -14.63 17.21 9.47
CA HIS A 250 -14.26 17.21 10.90
C HIS A 250 -14.90 18.37 11.69
N GLY A 251 -16.18 18.62 11.45
CA GLY A 251 -16.96 19.68 12.11
C GLY A 251 -16.71 21.10 11.59
N ARG A 252 -15.81 21.31 10.62
CA ARG A 252 -15.64 22.59 9.93
C ARG A 252 -16.59 22.67 8.72
N PRO A 253 -17.48 23.67 8.63
CA PRO A 253 -18.41 23.82 7.51
C PRO A 253 -17.80 24.56 6.32
N PHE A 254 -18.08 24.06 5.12
CA PHE A 254 -17.72 24.65 3.83
C PHE A 254 -18.97 24.76 2.94
N GLU A 255 -19.21 25.91 2.31
CA GLU A 255 -20.46 26.16 1.56
C GLU A 255 -20.40 25.67 0.11
N LEU A 256 -21.36 24.83 -0.29
CA LEU A 256 -21.42 24.24 -1.63
C LEU A 256 -22.39 25.01 -2.54
N LYS A 257 -21.87 25.61 -3.61
CA LYS A 257 -22.59 26.50 -4.54
C LYS A 257 -22.37 26.15 -6.02
N ARG A 258 -21.99 24.90 -6.32
CA ARG A 258 -21.42 24.45 -7.62
C ARG A 258 -20.08 25.13 -7.95
N ASN A 259 -19.25 25.18 -6.93
CA ASN A 259 -17.91 25.77 -6.85
C ASN A 259 -16.86 24.72 -6.45
N LEU A 260 -17.20 23.43 -6.50
CA LEU A 260 -16.34 22.34 -6.05
C LEU A 260 -15.57 21.74 -7.23
N TYR A 261 -14.25 21.66 -7.09
CA TYR A 261 -13.35 20.99 -8.01
C TYR A 261 -12.65 19.83 -7.29
N LEU A 262 -12.34 18.76 -8.01
CA LEU A 262 -11.71 17.56 -7.43
C LEU A 262 -10.40 17.25 -8.15
N VAL A 263 -9.30 17.19 -7.41
CA VAL A 263 -8.04 16.62 -7.89
C VAL A 263 -7.63 15.44 -7.03
N GLY A 264 -6.88 14.49 -7.59
CA GLY A 264 -6.38 13.38 -6.79
C GLY A 264 -5.22 12.64 -7.42
N PHE A 265 -4.43 11.97 -6.58
CA PHE A 265 -3.25 11.23 -7.01
C PHE A 265 -2.90 10.11 -6.02
N GLY A 266 -2.87 8.86 -6.50
CA GLY A 266 -2.55 7.69 -5.69
C GLY A 266 -3.25 6.39 -6.14
N LYS A 267 -2.79 5.25 -5.59
CA LYS A 267 -3.31 3.89 -5.87
C LYS A 267 -4.82 3.75 -5.66
N ALA A 268 -5.35 4.22 -4.52
CA ALA A 268 -6.75 4.05 -4.12
C ALA A 268 -7.67 5.19 -4.60
N VAL A 269 -7.10 6.24 -5.21
CA VAL A 269 -7.83 7.48 -5.52
C VAL A 269 -8.99 7.28 -6.50
N LEU A 270 -8.95 6.27 -7.37
CA LEU A 270 -10.06 5.95 -8.28
C LEU A 270 -11.33 5.58 -7.49
N GLY A 271 -11.23 4.68 -6.51
CA GLY A 271 -12.35 4.33 -5.63
C GLY A 271 -12.78 5.48 -4.70
N MET A 272 -11.82 6.27 -4.19
CA MET A 272 -12.12 7.49 -3.42
C MET A 272 -12.89 8.52 -4.25
N ALA A 273 -12.55 8.67 -5.53
CA ALA A 273 -13.19 9.61 -6.46
C ALA A 273 -14.61 9.17 -6.85
N ALA A 274 -14.83 7.87 -7.09
CA ALA A 274 -16.17 7.32 -7.34
C ALA A 274 -17.11 7.58 -6.16
N VAL A 275 -16.66 7.33 -4.93
CA VAL A 275 -17.46 7.61 -3.72
C VAL A 275 -17.63 9.12 -3.49
N ALA A 276 -16.61 9.94 -3.76
CA ALA A 276 -16.72 11.39 -3.66
C ALA A 276 -17.70 11.99 -4.67
N GLU A 277 -17.75 11.49 -5.91
CA GLU A 277 -18.76 11.90 -6.90
C GLU A 277 -20.17 11.45 -6.51
N ASP A 278 -20.33 10.26 -5.92
CA ASP A 278 -21.62 9.78 -5.42
C ASP A 278 -22.17 10.61 -4.24
N ILE A 279 -21.30 11.24 -3.45
CA ILE A 279 -21.70 12.14 -2.35
C ILE A 279 -21.86 13.60 -2.86
N LEU A 280 -20.95 14.09 -3.72
CA LEU A 280 -20.81 15.52 -4.03
C LEU A 280 -21.08 15.90 -5.50
N GLY A 281 -21.42 14.97 -6.38
CA GLY A 281 -21.54 15.17 -7.83
C GLY A 281 -22.57 16.24 -8.27
N GLY A 282 -23.56 16.56 -7.43
CA GLY A 282 -24.49 17.68 -7.65
C GLY A 282 -23.84 19.07 -7.55
N TYR A 283 -22.67 19.15 -6.92
CA TYR A 283 -21.87 20.35 -6.65
C TYR A 283 -20.51 20.36 -7.35
N LEU A 284 -20.01 19.19 -7.77
CA LEU A 284 -18.76 19.04 -8.52
C LEU A 284 -18.86 19.69 -9.90
N THR A 285 -17.98 20.64 -10.21
CA THR A 285 -17.90 21.31 -11.52
C THR A 285 -17.04 20.50 -12.49
N GLN A 286 -15.83 20.14 -12.08
CA GLN A 286 -14.88 19.33 -12.84
C GLN A 286 -13.93 18.60 -11.88
N GLY A 287 -13.42 17.42 -12.27
CA GLY A 287 -12.28 16.81 -11.59
C GLY A 287 -11.26 16.14 -12.51
N ILE A 288 -10.05 15.90 -11.99
CA ILE A 288 -8.94 15.23 -12.68
C ILE A 288 -8.17 14.37 -11.66
N ILE A 289 -8.05 13.07 -11.92
CA ILE A 289 -7.28 12.15 -11.05
C ILE A 289 -6.15 11.46 -11.81
N SER A 290 -4.98 11.35 -11.16
CA SER A 290 -3.80 10.62 -11.63
C SER A 290 -3.66 9.29 -10.89
N VAL A 291 -3.81 8.17 -11.58
CA VAL A 291 -3.89 6.83 -10.98
C VAL A 291 -2.99 5.81 -11.69
N PRO A 292 -2.63 4.67 -11.06
CA PRO A 292 -1.70 3.71 -11.66
C PRO A 292 -2.19 3.16 -13.00
N ARG A 293 -1.28 3.03 -13.97
CA ARG A 293 -1.58 2.45 -15.29
C ARG A 293 -2.22 1.06 -15.18
N GLY A 294 -3.33 0.86 -15.87
CA GLY A 294 -4.12 -0.37 -15.89
C GLY A 294 -5.14 -0.51 -14.76
N ILE A 295 -5.16 0.38 -13.75
CA ILE A 295 -5.98 0.20 -12.55
C ILE A 295 -7.48 0.06 -12.84
N GLN A 296 -8.00 0.79 -13.85
CA GLN A 296 -9.40 0.65 -14.23
C GLN A 296 -9.73 -0.77 -14.73
N GLU A 297 -8.83 -1.40 -15.49
CA GLU A 297 -9.05 -2.74 -16.02
C GLU A 297 -8.85 -3.81 -14.94
N THR A 298 -7.86 -3.62 -14.07
CA THR A 298 -7.66 -4.44 -12.87
C THR A 298 -8.92 -4.47 -11.99
N LEU A 299 -9.53 -3.31 -11.71
CA LEU A 299 -10.76 -3.22 -10.92
C LEU A 299 -11.98 -3.81 -11.67
N ARG A 300 -12.06 -3.68 -13.00
CA ARG A 300 -13.09 -4.36 -13.82
C ARG A 300 -12.99 -5.87 -13.72
N HIS A 301 -11.79 -6.43 -13.87
CA HIS A 301 -11.53 -7.87 -13.75
C HIS A 301 -11.77 -8.39 -12.34
N ALA A 302 -11.41 -7.62 -11.30
CA ALA A 302 -11.70 -7.94 -9.90
C ALA A 302 -13.20 -7.78 -9.53
N GLY A 303 -14.04 -7.29 -10.44
CA GLY A 303 -15.48 -7.10 -10.22
C GLY A 303 -15.87 -5.87 -9.39
N MET A 304 -14.90 -5.03 -9.02
CA MET A 304 -15.01 -3.90 -8.08
C MET A 304 -15.63 -2.66 -8.74
N ARG A 305 -16.87 -2.82 -9.23
CA ARG A 305 -17.56 -1.81 -10.07
C ARG A 305 -17.92 -0.54 -9.30
N GLU A 306 -18.14 -0.65 -8.00
CA GLU A 306 -18.37 0.45 -7.06
C GLU A 306 -17.13 1.34 -6.83
N MET A 307 -15.93 0.88 -7.20
CA MET A 307 -14.71 1.68 -7.20
C MET A 307 -14.43 2.37 -8.55
N LEU A 308 -15.28 2.18 -9.56
CA LEU A 308 -15.16 2.81 -10.88
C LEU A 308 -16.09 4.01 -11.00
N LEU A 309 -15.64 5.03 -11.74
CA LEU A 309 -16.48 6.18 -12.11
C LEU A 309 -17.64 5.74 -13.00
N LYS A 310 -18.77 6.42 -12.84
CA LYS A 310 -19.99 6.16 -13.62
C LYS A 310 -19.88 6.72 -15.06
N PRO A 311 -20.64 6.18 -16.03
CA PRO A 311 -20.77 6.80 -17.34
C PRO A 311 -21.17 8.28 -17.22
N HIS A 312 -20.49 9.15 -17.96
CA HIS A 312 -20.67 10.61 -17.92
C HIS A 312 -20.27 11.28 -16.58
N SER A 313 -19.34 10.67 -15.82
CA SER A 313 -18.62 11.30 -14.72
C SER A 313 -18.01 12.66 -15.12
N ARG A 314 -17.93 13.58 -14.16
CA ARG A 314 -17.25 14.89 -14.28
C ARG A 314 -15.76 14.81 -13.98
N ILE A 315 -15.26 13.63 -13.62
CA ILE A 315 -13.87 13.38 -13.24
C ILE A 315 -13.12 12.70 -14.39
N GLN A 316 -12.08 13.34 -14.91
CA GLN A 316 -11.18 12.76 -15.88
C GLN A 316 -10.18 11.82 -15.19
N VAL A 317 -10.11 10.57 -15.64
CA VAL A 317 -9.08 9.62 -15.19
C VAL A 317 -7.87 9.71 -16.13
N LEU A 318 -6.69 9.90 -15.57
CA LEU A 318 -5.41 9.86 -16.28
C LEU A 318 -4.53 8.77 -15.65
N GLU A 319 -4.08 7.84 -16.48
CA GLU A 319 -3.36 6.64 -16.05
C GLU A 319 -1.88 6.72 -16.39
N GLY A 320 -1.02 6.49 -15.39
CA GLY A 320 0.44 6.58 -15.53
C GLY A 320 1.18 5.97 -14.35
N ALA A 321 2.40 6.44 -14.12
CA ALA A 321 3.37 5.96 -13.16
C ALA A 321 3.58 4.43 -13.18
N ARG A 322 3.93 3.89 -14.37
CA ARG A 322 4.26 2.47 -14.54
C ARG A 322 5.31 2.03 -13.51
N ASP A 323 5.13 0.84 -12.95
CA ASP A 323 6.03 0.24 -11.95
C ASP A 323 6.24 1.12 -10.70
N ASN A 324 5.26 2.00 -10.39
CA ASN A 324 5.31 3.01 -9.31
C ASN A 324 6.46 4.04 -9.48
N LEU A 325 6.96 4.22 -10.70
CA LEU A 325 7.98 5.21 -11.06
C LEU A 325 7.34 6.38 -11.85
N PRO A 326 7.82 7.63 -11.70
CA PRO A 326 7.33 8.75 -12.51
C PRO A 326 7.57 8.53 -14.02
N ASP A 327 6.52 8.62 -14.83
CA ASP A 327 6.57 8.56 -16.30
C ASP A 327 5.98 9.82 -16.96
N GLN A 328 5.95 9.84 -18.30
CA GLN A 328 5.49 10.97 -19.09
C GLN A 328 3.98 11.16 -18.95
N GLU A 329 3.21 10.07 -18.92
CA GLU A 329 1.77 10.08 -18.69
C GLU A 329 1.41 10.67 -17.32
N ALA A 330 2.14 10.32 -16.25
CA ALA A 330 1.97 10.94 -14.93
C ALA A 330 2.38 12.42 -14.91
N LEU A 331 3.39 12.84 -15.68
CA LEU A 331 3.78 14.25 -15.83
C LEU A 331 2.69 15.07 -16.54
N GLU A 332 2.01 14.49 -17.53
CA GLU A 332 0.86 15.11 -18.19
C GLU A 332 -0.35 15.22 -17.26
N ALA A 333 -0.64 14.17 -16.48
CA ALA A 333 -1.66 14.22 -15.43
C ALA A 333 -1.36 15.29 -14.36
N ALA A 334 -0.10 15.40 -13.91
CA ALA A 334 0.31 16.42 -12.96
C ALA A 334 0.21 17.84 -13.54
N ARG A 335 0.51 18.05 -14.83
CA ARG A 335 0.30 19.35 -15.51
C ARG A 335 -1.19 19.72 -15.55
N ALA A 336 -2.06 18.78 -15.92
CA ALA A 336 -3.50 19.00 -15.96
C ALA A 336 -4.08 19.35 -14.58
N ILE A 337 -3.65 18.64 -13.52
CA ILE A 337 -4.00 18.94 -12.12
C ILE A 337 -3.53 20.34 -11.69
N LEU A 338 -2.32 20.75 -12.05
CA LEU A 338 -1.79 22.06 -11.66
C LEU A 338 -2.42 23.23 -12.42
N GLU A 339 -2.72 23.08 -13.71
CA GLU A 339 -3.43 24.13 -14.47
C GLU A 339 -4.90 24.26 -14.02
N LEU A 340 -5.57 23.16 -13.65
CA LEU A 340 -6.90 23.22 -13.02
C LEU A 340 -6.84 23.94 -11.66
N ALA A 341 -5.89 23.60 -10.78
CA ALA A 341 -5.73 24.28 -9.49
C ALA A 341 -5.45 25.78 -9.65
N LYS A 342 -4.66 26.15 -10.67
CA LYS A 342 -4.28 27.52 -11.00
C LYS A 342 -5.41 28.38 -11.59
N SER A 343 -6.49 27.78 -12.09
CA SER A 343 -7.65 28.52 -12.61
C SER A 343 -8.69 28.89 -11.54
N LEU A 344 -8.49 28.48 -10.29
CA LEU A 344 -9.48 28.64 -9.22
C LEU A 344 -9.46 30.02 -8.57
N THR A 345 -10.61 30.41 -8.04
CA THR A 345 -10.88 31.73 -7.44
C THR A 345 -11.16 31.62 -5.94
N ALA A 346 -11.33 32.74 -5.24
CA ALA A 346 -11.58 32.75 -3.79
C ALA A 346 -12.96 32.16 -3.39
N ASP A 347 -13.89 32.06 -4.35
CA ASP A 347 -15.21 31.45 -4.15
C ASP A 347 -15.19 29.92 -4.36
N ASP A 348 -14.08 29.36 -4.84
CA ASP A 348 -13.96 27.94 -5.19
C ASP A 348 -13.41 27.06 -4.06
N LEU A 349 -13.80 25.78 -4.09
CA LEU A 349 -13.36 24.73 -3.18
C LEU A 349 -12.60 23.65 -3.97
N LEU A 350 -11.35 23.37 -3.60
CA LEU A 350 -10.55 22.30 -4.18
C LEU A 350 -10.49 21.10 -3.22
N LEU A 351 -11.19 20.02 -3.55
CA LEU A 351 -11.06 18.73 -2.88
C LEU A 351 -9.84 17.98 -3.42
N VAL A 352 -8.91 17.59 -2.55
CA VAL A 352 -7.67 16.89 -2.90
C VAL A 352 -7.71 15.48 -2.32
N LEU A 353 -7.83 14.46 -3.17
CA LEU A 353 -7.82 13.05 -2.76
C LEU A 353 -6.40 12.48 -2.84
N ILE A 354 -5.83 12.08 -1.71
CA ILE A 354 -4.44 11.61 -1.61
C ILE A 354 -4.42 10.17 -1.09
N SER A 355 -3.66 9.30 -1.74
CA SER A 355 -3.30 8.00 -1.20
C SER A 355 -1.83 7.63 -1.52
N GLY A 356 -1.42 6.46 -1.07
CA GLY A 356 -0.15 5.84 -1.43
C GLY A 356 0.18 5.86 -2.92
N GLY A 357 1.46 5.96 -3.25
CA GLY A 357 1.97 6.13 -4.63
C GLY A 357 1.91 7.58 -5.18
N GLY A 358 1.22 8.51 -4.50
CA GLY A 358 1.05 9.91 -4.96
C GLY A 358 2.37 10.67 -5.27
N SER A 359 3.49 10.27 -4.66
CA SER A 359 4.81 10.83 -4.97
C SER A 359 5.25 10.59 -6.43
N ALA A 360 4.85 9.47 -7.03
CA ALA A 360 5.12 9.10 -8.42
C ALA A 360 4.04 9.55 -9.40
N LEU A 361 2.78 9.60 -8.96
CA LEU A 361 1.60 10.02 -9.76
C LEU A 361 1.41 11.54 -9.86
N LEU A 362 2.07 12.33 -9.00
CA LEU A 362 2.11 13.80 -9.11
C LEU A 362 3.54 14.36 -9.36
N PRO A 363 4.24 14.00 -10.46
CA PRO A 363 5.56 14.51 -10.77
C PRO A 363 5.48 15.83 -11.55
N ALA A 364 5.70 16.95 -10.87
CA ALA A 364 5.85 18.25 -11.51
C ALA A 364 7.24 18.83 -11.21
N PRO A 365 8.24 18.70 -12.11
CA PRO A 365 9.57 19.30 -11.92
C PRO A 365 9.51 20.83 -12.13
N ILE A 366 10.48 21.56 -11.58
CA ILE A 366 10.59 23.03 -11.75
C ILE A 366 11.43 23.33 -13.00
N PRO A 367 10.91 23.97 -14.06
CA PRO A 367 11.69 24.32 -15.24
C PRO A 367 12.94 25.15 -14.86
N PRO A 368 14.12 24.88 -15.46
CA PRO A 368 14.38 23.98 -16.58
C PRO A 368 14.66 22.50 -16.21
N VAL A 369 14.42 22.07 -14.97
CA VAL A 369 14.60 20.66 -14.55
C VAL A 369 13.58 19.77 -15.27
N THR A 370 14.07 18.67 -15.82
CA THR A 370 13.29 17.64 -16.52
C THR A 370 12.86 16.50 -15.59
N LEU A 371 12.05 15.56 -16.09
CA LEU A 371 11.75 14.33 -15.35
C LEU A 371 12.99 13.43 -15.24
N GLU A 372 13.80 13.37 -16.30
CA GLU A 372 15.06 12.62 -16.38
C GLU A 372 16.12 13.15 -15.41
N ASP A 373 16.24 14.48 -15.25
CA ASP A 373 17.11 15.09 -14.24
C ASP A 373 16.74 14.60 -12.82
N LYS A 374 15.44 14.57 -12.50
CA LYS A 374 14.94 14.12 -11.19
C LYS A 374 15.15 12.62 -10.98
N ALA A 375 14.99 11.80 -12.02
CA ALA A 375 15.30 10.37 -11.96
C ALA A 375 16.81 10.15 -11.73
N THR A 376 17.65 10.86 -12.49
CA THR A 376 19.12 10.77 -12.43
C THR A 376 19.66 11.12 -11.05
N ILE A 377 19.28 12.27 -10.48
CA ILE A 377 19.76 12.67 -9.15
C ILE A 377 19.23 11.76 -8.03
N THR A 378 17.98 11.30 -8.12
CA THR A 378 17.42 10.36 -7.14
C THR A 378 18.17 9.02 -7.17
N ARG A 379 18.47 8.51 -8.36
CA ARG A 379 19.24 7.27 -8.55
C ARG A 379 20.69 7.41 -8.05
N LEU A 380 21.35 8.53 -8.37
CA LEU A 380 22.72 8.81 -7.94
C LEU A 380 22.85 8.87 -6.42
N LEU A 381 21.93 9.59 -5.75
CA LEU A 381 21.89 9.68 -4.28
C LEU A 381 21.56 8.33 -3.64
N ALA A 382 20.59 7.57 -4.18
CA ALA A 382 20.28 6.24 -3.68
C ALA A 382 21.47 5.26 -3.80
N LEU A 383 22.20 5.29 -4.93
CA LEU A 383 23.41 4.48 -5.13
C LEU A 383 24.55 4.85 -4.17
N LYS A 384 24.60 6.08 -3.65
CA LYS A 384 25.54 6.51 -2.61
C LYS A 384 25.01 6.33 -1.18
N GLY A 385 23.84 5.70 -0.99
CA GLY A 385 23.28 5.45 0.34
C GLY A 385 22.62 6.67 1.00
N ALA A 386 21.95 7.51 0.22
CA ALA A 386 21.05 8.55 0.74
C ALA A 386 19.82 7.95 1.41
N THR A 387 19.46 8.47 2.60
CA THR A 387 18.25 8.05 3.31
C THR A 387 16.98 8.51 2.56
N ILE A 388 15.84 7.85 2.81
CA ILE A 388 14.57 8.21 2.16
C ILE A 388 14.12 9.65 2.53
N GLN A 389 14.48 10.12 3.73
CA GLN A 389 14.27 11.50 4.17
C GLN A 389 15.07 12.47 3.31
N GLU A 390 16.37 12.24 3.11
CA GLU A 390 17.25 13.09 2.30
C GLU A 390 16.84 13.09 0.82
N LEU A 391 16.51 11.91 0.28
CA LEU A 391 15.94 11.78 -1.07
C LEU A 391 14.64 12.60 -1.21
N ASN A 392 13.76 12.54 -0.22
CA ASN A 392 12.50 13.30 -0.24
C ASN A 392 12.72 14.81 -0.11
N THR A 393 13.71 15.27 0.66
CA THR A 393 14.09 16.70 0.72
C THR A 393 14.52 17.22 -0.65
N ILE A 394 15.41 16.53 -1.36
CA ILE A 394 15.81 16.88 -2.73
C ILE A 394 14.61 16.79 -3.71
N ARG A 395 13.79 15.74 -3.61
CA ARG A 395 12.60 15.57 -4.47
C ARG A 395 11.54 16.64 -4.26
N LYS A 396 11.35 17.14 -3.03
CA LYS A 396 10.50 18.28 -2.66
C LYS A 396 11.04 19.57 -3.29
N ALA A 397 12.30 19.93 -3.02
CA ALA A 397 12.93 21.17 -3.48
C ALA A 397 12.94 21.32 -5.02
N LEU A 398 13.03 20.22 -5.76
CA LEU A 398 12.99 20.21 -7.22
C LEU A 398 11.57 20.05 -7.81
N SER A 399 10.48 20.38 -7.09
CA SER A 399 9.10 20.20 -7.57
C SER A 399 8.18 21.41 -7.39
N LEU A 400 7.33 21.66 -8.39
CA LEU A 400 6.26 22.67 -8.35
C LEU A 400 5.07 22.25 -7.48
N SER A 401 4.78 20.95 -7.36
CA SER A 401 3.59 20.44 -6.69
C SER A 401 3.80 20.03 -5.23
N LYS A 402 5.03 19.69 -4.83
CA LYS A 402 5.38 19.08 -3.53
C LYS A 402 5.74 20.16 -2.48
N GLY A 403 5.81 19.79 -1.20
CA GLY A 403 6.19 20.72 -0.12
C GLY A 403 5.30 21.96 0.02
N GLY A 404 3.99 21.80 -0.24
CA GLY A 404 2.97 22.84 -0.21
C GLY A 404 2.67 23.46 -1.57
N GLY A 405 3.41 23.06 -2.62
CA GLY A 405 3.30 23.63 -3.97
C GLY A 405 1.89 23.63 -4.56
N LEU A 406 1.16 22.50 -4.52
CA LEU A 406 -0.22 22.42 -5.00
C LEU A 406 -1.15 23.39 -4.26
N ALA A 407 -1.04 23.46 -2.92
CA ALA A 407 -1.84 24.39 -2.13
C ALA A 407 -1.49 25.87 -2.37
N GLN A 408 -0.24 26.19 -2.71
CA GLN A 408 0.14 27.55 -3.09
C GLN A 408 -0.36 27.91 -4.50
N ILE A 409 -0.42 26.95 -5.43
CA ILE A 409 -0.93 27.14 -6.79
C ILE A 409 -2.47 27.28 -6.80
N ALA A 410 -3.16 26.63 -5.88
CA ALA A 410 -4.61 26.75 -5.70
C ALA A 410 -5.07 28.04 -4.98
N HIS A 411 -4.16 28.80 -4.35
CA HIS A 411 -4.53 30.03 -3.65
C HIS A 411 -5.01 31.10 -4.64
N PRO A 412 -6.22 31.70 -4.48
CA PRO A 412 -6.91 31.90 -3.20
C PRO A 412 -8.06 30.92 -2.86
N ALA A 413 -8.32 29.88 -3.66
CA ALA A 413 -9.35 28.89 -3.37
C ALA A 413 -9.09 28.13 -2.06
N GLN A 414 -10.13 27.63 -1.40
CA GLN A 414 -9.96 26.81 -0.19
C GLN A 414 -9.61 25.37 -0.57
N VAL A 415 -8.66 24.76 0.13
CA VAL A 415 -8.11 23.43 -0.21
C VAL A 415 -8.45 22.43 0.88
N LEU A 416 -9.18 21.37 0.54
CA LEU A 416 -9.66 20.33 1.45
C LEU A 416 -9.01 18.99 1.08
N SER A 417 -8.00 18.56 1.82
CA SER A 417 -7.27 17.33 1.50
C SER A 417 -7.77 16.15 2.33
N LEU A 418 -8.24 15.10 1.66
CA LEU A 418 -8.64 13.83 2.26
C LEU A 418 -7.55 12.79 1.99
N ILE A 419 -6.97 12.25 3.05
CA ILE A 419 -5.74 11.47 2.98
C ILE A 419 -5.99 10.04 3.49
N LEU A 420 -5.70 9.06 2.64
CA LEU A 420 -5.54 7.65 3.01
C LEU A 420 -4.04 7.38 3.19
N SER A 421 -3.62 7.03 4.40
CA SER A 421 -2.20 6.97 4.79
C SER A 421 -1.64 5.54 4.74
N ASP A 422 -0.67 5.33 3.85
CA ASP A 422 0.21 4.15 3.75
C ASP A 422 1.57 4.37 4.44
N VAL A 423 1.63 5.27 5.44
CA VAL A 423 2.89 5.67 6.11
C VAL A 423 2.74 5.64 7.64
N ILE A 424 3.67 4.95 8.31
CA ILE A 424 3.77 4.87 9.78
C ILE A 424 3.75 6.27 10.41
N GLY A 425 2.92 6.45 11.44
CA GLY A 425 2.74 7.74 12.15
C GLY A 425 1.91 8.78 11.39
N ASN A 426 1.54 8.53 10.12
CA ASN A 426 0.77 9.44 9.25
C ASN A 426 1.39 10.86 9.02
N PRO A 427 2.72 11.03 8.86
CA PRO A 427 3.37 12.33 8.66
C PRO A 427 2.95 13.01 7.34
N LEU A 428 2.12 14.06 7.47
CA LEU A 428 1.46 14.74 6.34
C LEU A 428 2.42 15.32 5.29
N ASP A 429 3.64 15.70 5.68
CA ASP A 429 4.64 16.27 4.76
C ASP A 429 5.42 15.18 3.97
N ILE A 430 5.36 13.92 4.43
CA ILE A 430 5.99 12.76 3.77
C ILE A 430 4.98 12.09 2.83
N ILE A 431 3.71 11.97 3.24
CA ILE A 431 2.64 11.40 2.40
C ILE A 431 2.54 12.19 1.09
N ALA A 432 2.71 11.50 -0.04
CA ALA A 432 2.84 12.08 -1.40
C ALA A 432 3.91 13.21 -1.54
N SER A 433 4.85 13.33 -0.60
CA SER A 433 5.77 14.47 -0.42
C SER A 433 5.10 15.81 -0.06
N GLY A 434 3.97 15.76 0.65
CA GLY A 434 3.29 16.91 1.25
C GLY A 434 2.85 18.00 0.26
N PRO A 435 2.11 17.70 -0.82
CA PRO A 435 1.75 18.70 -1.83
C PRO A 435 0.86 19.83 -1.30
N THR A 436 0.12 19.57 -0.22
CA THR A 436 -0.79 20.51 0.46
C THR A 436 -0.30 20.92 1.85
N VAL A 437 0.98 20.67 2.16
CA VAL A 437 1.57 20.82 3.50
C VAL A 437 2.88 21.60 3.38
N ALA A 438 3.07 22.64 4.20
CA ALA A 438 4.29 23.44 4.17
C ALA A 438 5.55 22.57 4.35
N SER A 439 6.54 22.72 3.46
CA SER A 439 7.87 22.11 3.67
C SER A 439 8.55 22.72 4.89
N SER A 440 8.98 21.86 5.82
CA SER A 440 9.88 22.19 6.93
C SER A 440 11.33 22.42 6.46
N HIS A 441 11.74 21.76 5.39
CA HIS A 441 13.12 21.77 4.89
C HIS A 441 13.48 23.04 4.12
N SER A 442 14.72 23.49 4.30
CA SER A 442 15.29 24.65 3.61
C SER A 442 16.10 24.25 2.37
N MET A 443 16.45 25.26 1.54
CA MET A 443 17.40 25.06 0.44
C MET A 443 18.81 24.74 0.94
N GLN A 444 19.17 25.14 2.17
CA GLN A 444 20.47 24.84 2.76
C GLN A 444 20.61 23.35 3.10
N ASP A 445 19.54 22.72 3.58
CA ASP A 445 19.45 21.27 3.81
C ASP A 445 19.80 20.51 2.52
N CYS A 446 19.28 21.00 1.39
CA CYS A 446 19.54 20.42 0.07
C CYS A 446 21.03 20.51 -0.29
N PHE A 447 21.67 21.67 -0.12
CA PHE A 447 23.11 21.80 -0.36
C PHE A 447 23.95 20.95 0.60
N GLN A 448 23.56 20.82 1.87
CA GLN A 448 24.23 19.94 2.84
C GLN A 448 24.16 18.47 2.42
N ILE A 449 23.00 17.98 1.96
CA ILE A 449 22.84 16.61 1.45
C ILE A 449 23.71 16.37 0.21
N LEU A 450 23.72 17.32 -0.74
CA LEU A 450 24.47 17.18 -1.99
C LEU A 450 25.99 17.27 -1.78
N ALA A 451 26.43 18.00 -0.74
CA ALA A 451 27.83 18.00 -0.28
C ALA A 451 28.19 16.70 0.46
N LYS A 452 27.33 16.22 1.40
CA LYS A 452 27.52 14.98 2.17
C LYS A 452 27.78 13.77 1.26
N TYR A 453 27.08 13.70 0.13
CA TYR A 453 27.22 12.62 -0.83
C TYR A 453 28.21 12.90 -1.97
N ASP A 454 28.92 14.03 -1.96
CA ASP A 454 29.90 14.38 -3.00
C ASP A 454 29.32 14.24 -4.42
N VAL A 455 28.22 14.95 -4.69
CA VAL A 455 27.53 14.92 -6.00
C VAL A 455 27.46 16.28 -6.70
N LEU A 456 27.89 17.36 -6.06
CA LEU A 456 27.75 18.74 -6.55
C LEU A 456 28.30 18.93 -7.98
N ASP A 457 29.51 18.44 -8.24
CA ASP A 457 30.16 18.57 -9.56
C ASP A 457 29.56 17.66 -10.65
N THR A 458 28.72 16.69 -10.24
CA THR A 458 28.02 15.77 -11.14
C THR A 458 26.56 16.18 -11.42
N LEU A 459 26.11 17.32 -10.88
CA LEU A 459 24.72 17.76 -11.01
C LEU A 459 24.36 18.20 -12.44
N PRO A 460 23.14 17.89 -12.93
CA PRO A 460 22.61 18.53 -14.11
C PRO A 460 22.54 20.06 -13.93
N LYS A 461 22.93 20.81 -14.98
CA LYS A 461 22.95 22.27 -14.96
C LYS A 461 21.57 22.88 -14.66
N SER A 462 20.50 22.19 -15.07
CA SER A 462 19.11 22.53 -14.75
C SER A 462 18.83 22.51 -13.24
N VAL A 463 19.27 21.45 -12.55
CA VAL A 463 19.15 21.28 -11.10
C VAL A 463 19.95 22.35 -10.37
N LEU A 464 21.22 22.55 -10.74
CA LEU A 464 22.07 23.58 -10.12
C LEU A 464 21.44 24.99 -10.27
N THR A 465 20.80 25.27 -11.41
CA THR A 465 20.09 26.53 -11.67
C THR A 465 18.91 26.74 -10.71
N VAL A 466 18.06 25.71 -10.52
CA VAL A 466 16.89 25.79 -9.62
C VAL A 466 17.31 25.91 -8.14
N LEU A 467 18.32 25.16 -7.72
CA LEU A 467 18.84 25.24 -6.34
C LEU A 467 19.43 26.63 -6.05
N SER A 468 20.28 27.14 -6.95
CA SER A 468 20.97 28.43 -6.75
C SER A 468 20.03 29.64 -6.84
N SER A 469 19.08 29.64 -7.78
CA SER A 469 18.12 30.74 -7.98
C SER A 469 17.04 30.85 -6.89
N SER A 470 16.98 29.87 -5.97
CA SER A 470 16.08 29.88 -4.82
C SER A 470 16.72 30.51 -3.58
N VAL A 471 18.06 30.56 -3.49
CA VAL A 471 18.79 31.15 -2.34
C VAL A 471 18.65 32.68 -2.29
N THR A 472 18.48 33.33 -3.45
CA THR A 472 18.39 34.79 -3.58
C THR A 472 16.99 35.36 -3.37
N LYS A 473 15.97 34.53 -3.12
CA LYS A 473 14.61 34.97 -2.81
C LYS A 473 14.39 34.97 -1.31
N HIS A 474 14.35 36.16 -0.69
CA HIS A 474 13.88 36.31 0.68
C HIS A 474 12.52 35.63 0.84
N SER A 475 12.40 34.70 1.79
CA SER A 475 11.19 33.92 1.98
C SER A 475 10.09 34.78 2.62
N THR A 476 9.23 35.37 1.78
CA THR A 476 7.89 35.78 2.23
C THR A 476 7.20 34.57 2.85
N GLN A 477 6.74 34.70 4.10
CA GLN A 477 6.17 33.60 4.87
C GLN A 477 4.88 33.10 4.21
N LYS A 478 4.97 31.96 3.53
CA LYS A 478 3.86 31.38 2.75
C LYS A 478 2.68 31.07 3.66
N ASN A 479 1.53 31.69 3.37
CA ASN A 479 0.30 31.41 4.09
C ASN A 479 -0.32 30.09 3.61
N TYR A 480 -0.84 29.29 4.54
CA TYR A 480 -1.58 28.05 4.29
C TYR A 480 -2.92 27.99 5.07
N SER A 481 -3.41 29.13 5.57
CA SER A 481 -4.67 29.21 6.34
C SER A 481 -5.91 28.81 5.54
N HIS A 482 -5.82 28.79 4.21
CA HIS A 482 -6.85 28.30 3.29
C HIS A 482 -6.89 26.77 3.15
N VAL A 483 -5.98 26.04 3.80
CA VAL A 483 -5.84 24.58 3.66
C VAL A 483 -6.34 23.85 4.91
N CYS A 484 -7.15 22.81 4.70
CA CYS A 484 -7.53 21.83 5.70
C CYS A 484 -7.07 20.43 5.24
N ASN A 485 -6.08 19.85 5.91
CA ASN A 485 -5.59 18.50 5.64
C ASN A 485 -6.13 17.53 6.70
N VAL A 486 -6.70 16.39 6.27
CA VAL A 486 -7.33 15.40 7.16
C VAL A 486 -6.95 13.98 6.73
N VAL A 487 -6.44 13.18 7.66
CA VAL A 487 -6.30 11.74 7.49
C VAL A 487 -7.64 11.07 7.77
N ILE A 488 -8.20 10.41 6.77
CA ILE A 488 -9.54 9.79 6.85
C ILE A 488 -9.49 8.25 6.88
N GLY A 489 -8.34 7.67 6.52
CA GLY A 489 -8.03 6.26 6.65
C GLY A 489 -6.55 6.08 7.01
N SER A 490 -6.28 5.20 7.98
CA SER A 490 -4.94 4.90 8.51
C SER A 490 -4.97 3.53 9.19
N ASN A 491 -3.78 2.99 9.48
CA ASN A 491 -3.64 1.68 10.14
C ASN A 491 -4.39 1.62 11.49
N ARG A 492 -4.31 2.69 12.29
CA ARG A 492 -5.07 2.89 13.53
C ARG A 492 -6.57 2.62 13.35
N LEU A 493 -7.17 3.19 12.31
CA LEU A 493 -8.62 3.07 12.06
C LEU A 493 -9.01 1.65 11.62
N ALA A 494 -8.15 0.95 10.90
CA ALA A 494 -8.34 -0.47 10.59
C ALA A 494 -8.27 -1.33 11.87
N LEU A 495 -7.25 -1.12 12.71
CA LEU A 495 -7.10 -1.82 13.99
C LEU A 495 -8.26 -1.55 14.97
N GLU A 496 -8.81 -0.34 14.99
CA GLU A 496 -10.00 0.00 15.79
C GLU A 496 -11.25 -0.72 15.31
N GLY A 497 -11.44 -0.86 13.98
CA GLY A 497 -12.51 -1.67 13.40
C GLY A 497 -12.41 -3.15 13.78
N ALA A 498 -11.24 -3.75 13.52
CA ALA A 498 -10.94 -5.13 13.90
C ALA A 498 -11.12 -5.38 15.41
N LYS A 499 -10.61 -4.48 16.26
CA LYS A 499 -10.78 -4.56 17.72
C LYS A 499 -12.24 -4.58 18.12
N CYS A 500 -13.06 -3.69 17.56
CA CYS A 500 -14.49 -3.66 17.85
C CYS A 500 -15.19 -4.98 17.47
N GLN A 501 -14.74 -5.63 16.39
CA GLN A 501 -15.26 -6.94 15.98
C GLN A 501 -14.80 -8.09 16.89
N ALA A 502 -13.58 -8.02 17.43
CA ALA A 502 -13.06 -8.99 18.40
C ALA A 502 -13.76 -8.87 19.77
N GLU A 503 -13.94 -7.65 20.27
CA GLU A 503 -14.70 -7.39 21.50
C GLU A 503 -16.15 -7.88 21.39
N GLN A 504 -16.78 -7.77 20.20
CA GLN A 504 -18.11 -8.35 19.93
C GLN A 504 -18.15 -9.88 19.95
N LEU A 505 -17.04 -10.57 19.63
CA LEU A 505 -16.91 -12.02 19.78
C LEU A 505 -16.39 -12.44 21.17
N GLY A 506 -16.43 -11.53 22.15
CA GLY A 506 -16.02 -11.79 23.53
C GLY A 506 -14.51 -11.86 23.76
N TYR A 507 -13.69 -11.47 22.78
CA TYR A 507 -12.23 -11.45 22.93
C TYR A 507 -11.76 -10.31 23.83
N LEU A 508 -10.88 -10.67 24.75
CA LEU A 508 -10.12 -9.74 25.56
C LEU A 508 -9.06 -9.05 24.68
N THR A 509 -9.39 -7.86 24.17
CA THR A 509 -8.69 -7.30 22.99
C THR A 509 -7.79 -6.08 23.30
N ILE A 510 -6.49 -6.22 23.02
CA ILE A 510 -5.46 -5.20 23.23
C ILE A 510 -4.85 -4.76 21.89
N LEU A 511 -4.77 -3.45 21.64
CA LEU A 511 -4.09 -2.86 20.48
C LEU A 511 -2.67 -2.46 20.92
N LEU A 512 -1.66 -3.15 20.40
CA LEU A 512 -0.25 -3.06 20.83
C LEU A 512 0.45 -1.82 20.23
N SER A 513 0.33 -1.64 18.91
CA SER A 513 0.93 -0.54 18.14
C SER A 513 0.33 -0.49 16.73
N ASP A 514 0.21 0.71 16.16
CA ASP A 514 -0.10 1.01 14.75
C ASP A 514 1.13 1.47 13.95
N ALA A 515 2.32 1.18 14.50
CA ALA A 515 3.62 1.62 14.02
C ALA A 515 4.70 0.50 14.06
N VAL A 516 4.31 -0.77 13.99
CA VAL A 516 5.25 -1.91 13.94
C VAL A 516 6.08 -1.85 12.65
N GLY A 517 7.38 -1.59 12.77
CA GLY A 517 8.33 -1.60 11.67
C GLY A 517 9.59 -2.39 12.01
N GLY A 518 10.54 -2.43 11.08
CA GLY A 518 11.81 -3.15 11.24
C GLY A 518 11.88 -4.44 10.42
N GLU A 519 12.85 -5.29 10.75
CA GLU A 519 13.16 -6.52 9.99
C GLU A 519 12.32 -7.71 10.52
N VAL A 520 11.76 -8.52 9.63
CA VAL A 520 10.80 -9.60 9.97
C VAL A 520 11.33 -10.63 10.97
N SER A 521 12.65 -10.88 11.06
CA SER A 521 13.22 -11.76 12.08
C SER A 521 13.16 -11.18 13.50
N THR A 522 13.43 -9.88 13.66
CA THR A 522 13.30 -9.19 14.96
C THR A 522 11.84 -9.07 15.37
N VAL A 523 10.95 -8.77 14.41
CA VAL A 523 9.50 -8.67 14.64
C VAL A 523 8.89 -10.05 14.96
N ALA A 524 9.36 -11.13 14.34
CA ALA A 524 8.93 -12.49 14.67
C ALA A 524 9.31 -12.91 16.10
N LEU A 525 10.55 -12.61 16.51
CA LEU A 525 11.02 -12.91 17.86
C LEU A 525 10.25 -12.10 18.92
N PHE A 526 9.91 -10.84 18.62
CA PHE A 526 8.98 -10.05 19.43
C PHE A 526 7.62 -10.74 19.62
N TYR A 527 6.97 -11.20 18.53
CA TYR A 527 5.67 -11.87 18.65
C TYR A 527 5.75 -13.21 19.38
N SER A 528 6.81 -14.02 19.16
CA SER A 528 7.01 -15.26 19.92
C SER A 528 7.16 -14.99 21.42
N LEU A 529 8.01 -14.04 21.81
CA LEU A 529 8.18 -13.67 23.23
C LEU A 529 6.91 -13.06 23.84
N LEU A 530 6.11 -12.32 23.07
CA LEU A 530 4.83 -11.78 23.53
C LEU A 530 3.80 -12.89 23.76
N ILE A 531 3.69 -13.85 22.85
CA ILE A 531 2.83 -15.04 22.99
C ILE A 531 3.25 -15.86 24.21
N GLN A 532 4.55 -16.13 24.35
CA GLN A 532 5.11 -16.84 25.50
C GLN A 532 4.80 -16.11 26.81
N PHE A 533 5.04 -14.79 26.87
CA PHE A 533 4.74 -13.97 28.04
C PHE A 533 3.26 -14.01 28.43
N VAL A 534 2.34 -13.94 27.46
CA VAL A 534 0.90 -14.01 27.72
C VAL A 534 0.48 -15.40 28.20
N CYS A 535 0.90 -16.47 27.52
CA CYS A 535 0.60 -17.85 27.94
C CYS A 535 1.14 -18.16 29.35
N LEU A 536 2.37 -17.73 29.66
CA LEU A 536 2.98 -17.84 30.99
C LEU A 536 2.29 -16.94 32.03
N SER A 537 1.73 -15.81 31.62
CA SER A 537 0.99 -14.92 32.52
C SER A 537 -0.40 -15.44 32.84
N ILE A 538 -1.09 -16.13 31.92
CA ILE A 538 -2.38 -16.78 32.18
C ILE A 538 -2.21 -17.92 33.21
N ILE A 539 -1.20 -18.79 33.06
CA ILE A 539 -0.95 -19.86 34.03
C ILE A 539 -0.54 -19.27 35.38
N ASN A 540 -1.36 -19.45 36.43
CA ASN A 540 -1.05 -18.98 37.78
C ASN A 540 -0.17 -19.98 38.57
N ASP A 541 0.90 -20.47 37.94
CA ASP A 541 1.83 -21.43 38.54
C ASP A 541 3.06 -20.70 39.11
N ALA A 542 3.42 -21.01 40.35
CA ALA A 542 4.61 -20.45 41.00
C ALA A 542 5.92 -20.93 40.37
N GLY A 543 5.95 -22.15 39.81
CA GLY A 543 7.12 -22.72 39.15
C GLY A 543 7.51 -21.98 37.86
N ASN A 544 6.54 -21.41 37.16
CA ASN A 544 6.76 -20.72 35.88
C ASN A 544 7.24 -19.27 36.02
N ARG A 545 7.34 -18.73 37.24
CA ARG A 545 7.73 -17.34 37.48
C ARG A 545 9.13 -16.98 36.92
N PRO A 546 10.20 -17.76 37.14
CA PRO A 546 11.53 -17.42 36.65
C PRO A 546 11.58 -17.32 35.12
N LEU A 547 10.94 -18.27 34.42
CA LEU A 547 10.83 -18.25 32.96
C LEU A 547 10.01 -17.06 32.48
N ARG A 548 8.83 -16.81 33.07
CA ARG A 548 7.98 -15.65 32.71
C ARG A 548 8.73 -14.33 32.86
N ASP A 549 9.50 -14.19 33.94
CA ASP A 549 10.21 -12.95 34.25
C ASP A 549 11.44 -12.79 33.32
N SER A 550 12.14 -13.88 32.96
CA SER A 550 13.18 -13.86 31.91
C SER A 550 12.62 -13.54 30.51
N VAL A 551 11.48 -14.14 30.13
CA VAL A 551 10.77 -13.82 28.88
C VAL A 551 10.33 -12.35 28.85
N LYS A 552 9.89 -11.79 30.00
CA LYS A 552 9.57 -10.36 30.14
C LYS A 552 10.79 -9.45 29.91
N GLU A 553 11.96 -9.81 30.43
CA GLU A 553 13.20 -9.05 30.17
C GLU A 553 13.58 -9.07 28.68
N MET A 554 13.57 -10.24 28.05
CA MET A 554 13.85 -10.39 26.61
C MET A 554 12.83 -9.63 25.74
N LEU A 555 11.54 -9.75 26.05
CA LEU A 555 10.46 -9.02 25.37
C LEU A 555 10.63 -7.51 25.49
N THR A 556 10.97 -7.01 26.69
CA THR A 556 11.20 -5.58 26.93
C THR A 556 12.41 -5.07 26.15
N SER A 557 13.49 -5.85 26.06
CA SER A 557 14.69 -5.52 25.28
C SER A 557 14.40 -5.39 23.78
N ILE A 558 13.66 -6.33 23.20
CA ILE A 558 13.34 -6.31 21.75
C ILE A 558 12.26 -5.27 21.45
N ALA A 559 11.28 -5.07 22.33
CA ALA A 559 10.30 -3.99 22.20
C ALA A 559 10.98 -2.61 22.15
N GLY A 560 12.01 -2.39 22.96
CA GLY A 560 12.84 -1.18 22.91
C GLY A 560 13.61 -1.01 21.58
N GLN A 561 14.02 -2.10 20.94
CA GLN A 561 14.68 -2.06 19.62
C GLN A 561 13.70 -1.80 18.46
N LEU A 562 12.42 -2.16 18.64
CA LEU A 562 11.33 -1.94 17.68
C LEU A 562 10.51 -0.67 17.97
N GLU A 563 10.90 0.13 18.98
CA GLU A 563 10.18 1.31 19.50
C GLU A 563 8.71 1.01 19.94
N ILE A 564 8.39 -0.25 20.26
CA ILE A 564 7.05 -0.69 20.70
C ILE A 564 6.91 -0.46 22.22
N PRO A 565 5.84 0.23 22.70
CA PRO A 565 5.69 0.62 24.11
C PRO A 565 5.18 -0.52 25.01
N VAL A 566 5.87 -1.66 25.05
CA VAL A 566 5.44 -2.89 25.75
C VAL A 566 5.08 -2.70 27.22
N LEU A 567 5.77 -1.82 27.95
CA LEU A 567 5.46 -1.57 29.36
C LEU A 567 4.01 -1.12 29.59
N SER A 568 3.40 -0.43 28.63
CA SER A 568 1.98 -0.03 28.68
C SER A 568 0.99 -1.19 28.51
N LEU A 569 1.46 -2.38 28.12
CA LEU A 569 0.65 -3.56 27.83
C LEU A 569 0.63 -4.57 28.99
N ILE A 570 1.68 -4.55 29.83
CA ILE A 570 1.86 -5.52 30.93
C ILE A 570 0.82 -5.31 32.04
N ASP A 571 0.56 -4.06 32.43
CA ASP A 571 -0.39 -3.77 33.51
C ASP A 571 -1.85 -4.06 33.09
N PRO A 572 -2.31 -3.70 31.86
CA PRO A 572 -3.58 -4.19 31.32
C PRO A 572 -3.67 -5.71 31.28
N LEU A 573 -2.68 -6.42 30.71
CA LEU A 573 -2.68 -7.90 30.65
C LEU A 573 -2.82 -8.52 32.05
N THR A 574 -2.17 -7.94 33.05
CA THR A 574 -2.20 -8.45 34.44
C THR A 574 -3.57 -8.19 35.09
N THR A 575 -4.08 -6.95 35.03
CA THR A 575 -5.37 -6.56 35.62
C THR A 575 -6.56 -7.26 34.94
N MET A 576 -6.49 -7.41 33.62
CA MET A 576 -7.57 -8.01 32.82
C MET A 576 -7.67 -9.52 33.04
N LYS A 577 -6.54 -10.21 33.32
CA LYS A 577 -6.55 -11.62 33.75
C LYS A 577 -7.35 -11.82 35.04
N GLU A 578 -7.22 -10.93 36.02
CA GLU A 578 -7.90 -11.03 37.31
C GLU A 578 -9.43 -10.92 37.20
N THR A 579 -9.94 -10.40 36.08
CA THR A 579 -11.38 -10.21 35.82
C THR A 579 -11.96 -11.21 34.80
N HIS A 580 -11.16 -11.69 33.84
CA HIS A 580 -11.64 -12.40 32.64
C HIS A 580 -10.79 -13.63 32.28
N ALA A 581 -10.49 -14.49 33.26
CA ALA A 581 -9.56 -15.61 33.12
C ALA A 581 -9.92 -16.68 32.05
N GLU A 582 -11.20 -16.78 31.64
CA GLU A 582 -11.67 -17.76 30.64
C GLU A 582 -11.85 -17.14 29.23
N ASN A 583 -11.78 -15.82 29.10
CA ASN A 583 -11.97 -15.15 27.80
C ASN A 583 -10.77 -15.40 26.86
N PRO A 584 -11.00 -15.65 25.56
CA PRO A 584 -9.92 -15.74 24.59
C PRO A 584 -9.28 -14.36 24.40
N ILE A 585 -7.96 -14.31 24.24
CA ILE A 585 -7.19 -13.07 24.13
C ILE A 585 -6.95 -12.74 22.66
N CYS A 586 -7.11 -11.46 22.30
CA CYS A 586 -6.72 -10.93 21.01
C CYS A 586 -5.70 -9.79 21.18
N LEU A 587 -4.53 -9.93 20.56
CA LEU A 587 -3.52 -8.88 20.50
C LEU A 587 -3.42 -8.40 19.06
N MET A 588 -3.74 -7.13 18.81
CA MET A 588 -3.73 -6.55 17.46
C MET A 588 -2.61 -5.52 17.31
N ALA A 589 -1.96 -5.51 16.17
CA ALA A 589 -1.00 -4.48 15.80
C ALA A 589 -0.95 -4.27 14.29
N GLY A 590 -0.27 -3.24 13.84
CA GLY A 590 -0.04 -3.00 12.42
C GLY A 590 1.08 -1.98 12.21
N GLY A 591 1.40 -1.73 10.95
CA GLY A 591 2.60 -1.00 10.53
C GLY A 591 3.13 -1.57 9.23
N GLU A 592 4.41 -1.40 8.92
CA GLU A 592 5.01 -1.75 7.63
C GLU A 592 6.35 -2.45 7.89
N THR A 593 6.39 -3.77 7.73
CA THR A 593 7.61 -4.56 7.99
C THR A 593 8.55 -4.63 6.78
N THR A 594 9.79 -5.07 6.98
CA THR A 594 10.80 -5.22 5.92
C THR A 594 11.48 -6.58 5.98
N VAL A 595 11.79 -7.14 4.81
CA VAL A 595 12.43 -8.45 4.66
C VAL A 595 13.75 -8.32 3.90
N GLN A 596 14.82 -8.94 4.41
CA GLN A 596 16.08 -9.02 3.68
C GLN A 596 16.04 -10.11 2.62
N ILE A 597 16.02 -9.73 1.34
CA ILE A 597 16.10 -10.65 0.22
C ILE A 597 17.53 -11.18 0.09
N GLN A 598 17.69 -12.49 0.23
CA GLN A 598 18.95 -13.23 0.13
C GLN A 598 18.86 -14.36 -0.92
N GLY A 599 17.68 -14.95 -1.09
CA GLY A 599 17.40 -15.99 -2.08
C GLY A 599 16.72 -15.48 -3.36
N ASN A 600 16.20 -16.44 -4.14
CA ASN A 600 15.43 -16.18 -5.37
C ASN A 600 14.01 -16.77 -5.31
N GLY A 601 13.52 -17.08 -4.10
CA GLY A 601 12.18 -17.59 -3.85
C GLY A 601 11.08 -16.57 -4.10
N LYS A 602 9.83 -17.05 -4.03
CA LYS A 602 8.63 -16.22 -4.08
C LYS A 602 8.04 -16.10 -2.67
N GLY A 603 7.77 -14.88 -2.24
CA GLY A 603 7.23 -14.60 -0.90
C GLY A 603 7.01 -13.11 -0.70
N GLY A 604 6.50 -12.76 0.47
CA GLY A 604 6.39 -11.38 0.95
C GLY A 604 6.68 -11.29 2.45
N ARG A 605 6.67 -10.07 2.98
CA ARG A 605 7.04 -9.79 4.38
C ARG A 605 6.05 -10.38 5.37
N ASN A 606 4.76 -10.39 5.05
CA ASN A 606 3.71 -10.88 5.94
C ASN A 606 3.74 -12.41 6.03
N GLN A 607 3.91 -13.07 4.87
CA GLN A 607 4.15 -14.51 4.79
C GLN A 607 5.43 -14.91 5.52
N GLU A 608 6.55 -14.22 5.27
CA GLU A 608 7.81 -14.55 5.93
C GLU A 608 7.78 -14.28 7.43
N LEU A 609 7.09 -13.21 7.88
CA LEU A 609 6.84 -12.95 9.29
C LEU A 609 6.03 -14.08 9.95
N ALA A 610 4.93 -14.52 9.35
CA ALA A 610 4.13 -15.64 9.86
C ALA A 610 4.95 -16.94 9.98
N LEU A 611 5.73 -17.27 8.94
CA LEU A 611 6.56 -18.47 8.95
C LEU A 611 7.72 -18.38 9.99
N ARG A 612 8.29 -17.19 10.20
CA ARG A 612 9.28 -16.95 11.26
C ARG A 612 8.65 -17.02 12.65
N VAL A 613 7.45 -16.48 12.87
CA VAL A 613 6.73 -16.60 14.15
C VAL A 613 6.46 -18.07 14.47
N ALA A 614 6.02 -18.87 13.50
CA ALA A 614 5.83 -20.31 13.68
C ALA A 614 7.14 -21.01 14.12
N LEU A 615 8.27 -20.67 13.50
CA LEU A 615 9.58 -21.23 13.83
C LEU A 615 10.07 -20.84 15.23
N GLU A 616 9.92 -19.58 15.64
CA GLU A 616 10.29 -19.17 17.01
C GLU A 616 9.33 -19.73 18.08
N LEU A 617 8.06 -20.00 17.74
CA LEU A 617 7.11 -20.68 18.64
C LEU A 617 7.42 -22.18 18.76
N HIS A 618 7.72 -22.86 17.65
CA HIS A 618 8.16 -24.26 17.66
C HIS A 618 9.44 -24.42 18.50
N ARG A 619 10.45 -23.56 18.30
CA ARG A 619 11.68 -23.57 19.10
C ARG A 619 11.41 -23.43 20.60
N ALA A 620 10.49 -22.55 21.00
CA ALA A 620 10.08 -22.40 22.39
C ALA A 620 9.37 -23.65 22.91
N LYS A 621 8.38 -24.17 22.18
CA LYS A 621 7.60 -25.38 22.48
C LYS A 621 8.50 -26.62 22.69
N SER A 622 9.54 -26.76 21.88
CA SER A 622 10.50 -27.87 21.91
C SER A 622 11.53 -27.82 23.05
N THR A 623 11.50 -26.81 23.92
CA THR A 623 12.28 -26.80 25.18
C THR A 623 11.56 -27.57 26.29
N MET A 624 12.29 -28.11 27.27
CA MET A 624 11.68 -28.81 28.43
C MET A 624 10.68 -27.91 29.19
N GLU A 625 10.99 -26.62 29.28
CA GLU A 625 10.14 -25.63 29.96
C GLU A 625 8.98 -25.13 29.07
N GLY A 626 9.04 -25.35 27.75
CA GLY A 626 8.09 -24.87 26.74
C GLY A 626 6.73 -25.56 26.71
N SER A 627 6.56 -26.66 27.45
CA SER A 627 5.37 -27.52 27.44
C SER A 627 4.04 -26.80 27.79
N TYR A 628 4.09 -25.60 28.38
CA TYR A 628 2.90 -24.78 28.60
C TYR A 628 2.22 -24.30 27.31
N LEU A 629 2.95 -24.13 26.20
CA LEU A 629 2.37 -23.68 24.92
C LEU A 629 1.36 -24.69 24.34
N SER A 630 1.52 -25.98 24.68
CA SER A 630 0.58 -27.04 24.29
C SER A 630 -0.77 -26.96 25.03
N LYS A 631 -0.88 -26.17 26.10
CA LYS A 631 -2.15 -25.93 26.82
C LYS A 631 -3.04 -24.88 26.14
N TYR A 632 -2.53 -24.19 25.13
CA TYR A 632 -3.23 -23.14 24.40
C TYR A 632 -3.39 -23.48 22.93
N GLU A 633 -4.44 -22.99 22.28
CA GLU A 633 -4.48 -22.85 20.83
C GLU A 633 -4.02 -21.42 20.52
N VAL A 634 -2.99 -21.29 19.67
CA VAL A 634 -2.46 -19.99 19.26
C VAL A 634 -2.56 -19.88 17.75
N MET A 635 -3.05 -18.74 17.28
CA MET A 635 -3.06 -18.39 15.87
C MET A 635 -2.44 -17.00 15.72
N PHE A 636 -1.44 -16.88 14.86
CA PHE A 636 -0.91 -15.59 14.40
C PHE A 636 -1.29 -15.36 12.93
N LEU A 637 -1.75 -14.16 12.63
CA LEU A 637 -2.04 -13.67 11.29
C LEU A 637 -1.19 -12.43 11.01
N SER A 638 -0.66 -12.35 9.79
CA SER A 638 -0.06 -11.15 9.24
C SER A 638 -0.51 -10.97 7.79
N GLY A 639 -0.90 -9.74 7.40
CA GLY A 639 -1.26 -9.44 6.01
C GLY A 639 -1.34 -7.95 5.64
N GLY A 640 -1.03 -7.64 4.39
CA GLY A 640 -1.13 -6.32 3.77
C GLY A 640 -2.57 -5.94 3.43
N THR A 641 -3.00 -4.74 3.82
CA THR A 641 -4.40 -4.28 3.66
C THR A 641 -4.82 -3.98 2.22
N ASP A 642 -3.92 -3.97 1.24
CA ASP A 642 -4.28 -3.90 -0.19
C ASP A 642 -4.61 -5.26 -0.82
N GLY A 643 -4.38 -6.35 -0.08
CA GLY A 643 -4.66 -7.70 -0.52
C GLY A 643 -3.48 -8.40 -1.19
N GLN A 644 -2.28 -7.82 -1.14
CA GLN A 644 -1.05 -8.39 -1.70
C GLN A 644 0.12 -8.31 -0.73
N ASP A 645 0.97 -9.34 -0.75
CA ASP A 645 2.20 -9.40 0.04
C ASP A 645 3.35 -9.90 -0.86
N GLY A 646 4.32 -9.02 -1.13
CA GLY A 646 5.33 -9.26 -2.16
C GLY A 646 4.73 -9.36 -3.57
N PRO A 647 5.43 -9.98 -4.54
CA PRO A 647 4.91 -10.21 -5.89
C PRO A 647 3.97 -11.43 -5.93
N THR A 648 2.94 -11.46 -5.06
CA THR A 648 2.07 -12.62 -4.84
C THR A 648 0.58 -12.28 -4.84
N GLU A 649 -0.27 -13.30 -4.97
CA GLU A 649 -1.74 -13.16 -4.98
C GLU A 649 -2.35 -13.29 -3.57
N ALA A 650 -1.52 -13.63 -2.58
CA ALA A 650 -1.89 -13.68 -1.17
C ALA A 650 -1.65 -12.32 -0.52
N ALA A 651 -2.52 -11.92 0.40
CA ALA A 651 -2.33 -10.76 1.24
C ALA A 651 -1.36 -11.02 2.40
N GLY A 652 -1.00 -12.27 2.67
CA GLY A 652 -0.23 -12.68 3.84
C GLY A 652 -0.44 -14.14 4.19
N ALA A 653 -0.26 -14.50 5.46
CA ALA A 653 -0.46 -15.88 5.94
C ALA A 653 -0.90 -15.96 7.40
N PHE A 654 -1.47 -17.11 7.74
CA PHE A 654 -1.75 -17.58 9.09
C PHE A 654 -0.65 -18.56 9.54
N CYS A 655 -0.44 -18.68 10.85
CA CYS A 655 0.31 -19.79 11.43
C CYS A 655 -0.16 -20.14 12.85
N SER A 656 0.25 -21.32 13.34
CA SER A 656 0.07 -21.79 14.71
C SER A 656 1.43 -22.12 15.34
N GLN A 657 1.46 -22.48 16.62
CA GLN A 657 2.67 -23.05 17.25
C GLN A 657 2.98 -24.49 16.80
N ASP A 658 2.04 -25.15 16.12
CA ASP A 658 2.14 -26.54 15.67
C ASP A 658 2.57 -26.63 14.18
N LEU A 659 2.42 -25.55 13.41
CA LEU A 659 2.65 -25.50 11.96
C LEU A 659 4.00 -26.07 11.49
N VAL A 660 5.09 -25.84 12.21
CA VAL A 660 6.42 -26.34 11.79
C VAL A 660 6.52 -27.86 12.00
N GLU A 661 5.90 -28.38 13.07
CA GLU A 661 5.87 -29.81 13.37
C GLU A 661 4.98 -30.56 12.37
N GLU A 662 3.86 -29.95 11.94
CA GLU A 662 3.02 -30.43 10.85
C GLU A 662 3.76 -30.39 9.49
N ALA A 663 4.48 -29.30 9.21
CA ALA A 663 5.20 -29.12 7.95
C ALA A 663 6.40 -30.07 7.79
N GLU A 664 7.14 -30.34 8.87
CA GLU A 664 8.22 -31.33 8.88
C GLU A 664 7.68 -32.76 8.67
N GLN A 665 6.47 -33.08 9.18
CA GLN A 665 5.78 -34.35 8.91
C GLN A 665 5.33 -34.48 7.44
N GLU A 666 4.94 -33.39 6.79
CA GLU A 666 4.69 -33.34 5.34
C GLU A 666 5.99 -33.26 4.50
N GLY A 667 7.17 -33.20 5.13
CA GLY A 667 8.48 -33.22 4.47
C GLY A 667 9.00 -31.86 3.99
N PHE A 668 8.48 -30.75 4.50
CA PHE A 668 8.95 -29.40 4.20
C PHE A 668 10.10 -28.96 5.12
N ASP A 669 11.11 -28.29 4.54
CA ASP A 669 12.17 -27.62 5.30
C ASP A 669 11.87 -26.11 5.43
N VAL A 670 11.44 -25.70 6.62
CA VAL A 670 11.13 -24.30 6.95
C VAL A 670 12.40 -23.43 6.98
N GLY A 671 13.55 -23.98 7.37
CA GLY A 671 14.83 -23.25 7.41
C GLY A 671 15.34 -22.93 6.01
N SER A 672 15.34 -23.92 5.11
CA SER A 672 15.64 -23.74 3.69
C SER A 672 14.68 -22.74 3.03
N THR A 673 13.37 -22.89 3.26
CA THR A 673 12.33 -21.96 2.78
C THR A 673 12.65 -20.51 3.15
N LEU A 674 12.92 -20.24 4.43
CA LEU A 674 13.24 -18.90 4.91
C LEU A 674 14.56 -18.37 4.36
N SER A 675 15.60 -19.20 4.26
CA SER A 675 16.89 -18.78 3.68
C SER A 675 16.84 -18.47 2.18
N ASN A 676 15.85 -19.00 1.47
CA ASN A 676 15.60 -18.68 0.06
C ASN A 676 14.51 -17.60 -0.16
N ASN A 677 13.89 -17.06 0.91
CA ASN A 677 12.72 -16.17 0.85
C ASN A 677 11.52 -16.76 0.07
N ASP A 678 11.31 -18.08 0.15
CA ASP A 678 10.34 -18.81 -0.69
C ASP A 678 8.99 -19.11 0.01
N SER A 679 8.57 -18.21 0.90
CA SER A 679 7.42 -18.41 1.81
C SER A 679 6.08 -18.63 1.09
N TYR A 680 5.85 -18.03 -0.08
CA TYR A 680 4.65 -18.27 -0.89
C TYR A 680 4.63 -19.70 -1.44
N THR A 681 5.76 -20.19 -1.94
CA THR A 681 5.89 -21.54 -2.49
C THR A 681 5.70 -22.61 -1.41
N PHE A 682 6.16 -22.34 -0.18
CA PHE A 682 5.88 -23.15 0.99
C PHE A 682 4.37 -23.17 1.30
N PHE A 683 3.76 -22.02 1.59
CA PHE A 683 2.36 -21.96 2.01
C PHE A 683 1.38 -22.43 0.93
N THR A 684 1.70 -22.25 -0.36
CA THR A 684 0.89 -22.77 -1.48
C THR A 684 0.84 -24.30 -1.50
N LYS A 685 1.91 -24.97 -1.07
CA LYS A 685 2.02 -26.44 -1.10
C LYS A 685 1.58 -27.07 0.21
N PHE A 686 2.09 -26.57 1.34
CA PHE A 686 1.78 -27.07 2.68
C PHE A 686 0.27 -26.97 2.95
N GLN A 687 -0.35 -28.12 3.26
CA GLN A 687 -1.81 -28.24 3.41
C GLN A 687 -2.62 -27.58 2.27
N ASN A 688 -2.12 -27.65 1.03
CA ASN A 688 -2.77 -27.16 -0.20
C ASN A 688 -3.20 -25.67 -0.14
N GLY A 689 -2.36 -24.77 0.37
CA GLY A 689 -2.69 -23.33 0.41
C GLY A 689 -3.52 -22.92 1.61
N HIS A 690 -3.88 -23.84 2.52
CA HIS A 690 -4.81 -23.56 3.62
C HIS A 690 -4.36 -22.41 4.53
N HIS A 691 -3.05 -22.19 4.69
CA HIS A 691 -2.49 -21.13 5.55
C HIS A 691 -2.29 -19.77 4.85
N LEU A 692 -2.57 -19.64 3.54
CA LEU A 692 -2.52 -18.35 2.85
C LEU A 692 -3.71 -17.46 3.23
N LEU A 693 -3.46 -16.17 3.42
CA LEU A 693 -4.51 -15.15 3.52
C LEU A 693 -4.91 -14.68 2.11
N MET A 694 -5.88 -15.36 1.51
CA MET A 694 -6.41 -15.00 0.19
C MET A 694 -7.61 -14.05 0.34
N THR A 695 -7.41 -12.75 0.08
CA THR A 695 -8.51 -11.76 0.03
C THR A 695 -8.86 -11.32 -1.40
N GLY A 696 -7.90 -11.42 -2.34
CA GLY A 696 -7.95 -10.62 -3.56
C GLY A 696 -7.68 -9.13 -3.26
N LEU A 697 -7.69 -8.31 -4.30
CA LEU A 697 -7.49 -6.86 -4.18
C LEU A 697 -8.60 -6.22 -3.35
N THR A 698 -8.23 -5.41 -2.35
CA THR A 698 -9.19 -4.74 -1.46
C THR A 698 -9.57 -3.34 -1.94
N GLY A 699 -8.73 -2.71 -2.77
CA GLY A 699 -8.93 -1.32 -3.24
C GLY A 699 -8.64 -0.23 -2.20
N THR A 700 -8.00 -0.59 -1.08
CA THR A 700 -7.45 0.35 -0.07
C THR A 700 -6.00 -0.01 0.24
N ASN A 701 -5.26 0.84 0.97
CA ASN A 701 -3.97 0.47 1.57
C ASN A 701 -3.71 1.37 2.78
N VAL A 702 -3.48 0.74 3.93
CA VAL A 702 -3.02 1.37 5.18
C VAL A 702 -1.94 0.51 5.87
N MET A 703 -1.03 -0.08 5.08
CA MET A 703 0.05 -0.98 5.52
C MET A 703 -0.44 -2.37 6.02
N ASP A 704 0.35 -3.07 6.83
CA ASP A 704 0.08 -4.43 7.36
C ASP A 704 -0.84 -4.43 8.59
N ILE A 705 -1.61 -5.51 8.77
CA ILE A 705 -2.36 -5.84 10.00
C ILE A 705 -1.87 -7.19 10.54
N HIS A 706 -1.57 -7.22 11.82
CA HIS A 706 -1.12 -8.37 12.59
C HIS A 706 -2.11 -8.69 13.72
N ALA A 707 -2.44 -9.97 13.90
CA ALA A 707 -3.30 -10.42 14.99
C ALA A 707 -2.76 -11.70 15.63
N VAL A 708 -2.63 -11.71 16.95
CA VAL A 708 -2.40 -12.91 17.77
C VAL A 708 -3.72 -13.24 18.46
N LEU A 709 -4.23 -14.45 18.26
CA LEU A 709 -5.35 -15.01 19.03
C LEU A 709 -4.88 -16.17 19.90
N ILE A 710 -5.30 -16.18 21.17
CA ILE A 710 -4.96 -17.22 22.15
C ILE A 710 -6.25 -17.67 22.85
N ARG A 711 -6.51 -18.97 22.91
CA ARG A 711 -7.52 -19.57 23.80
C ARG A 711 -6.93 -20.78 24.52
N SER A 712 -7.44 -21.12 25.71
CA SER A 712 -7.08 -22.41 26.33
C SER A 712 -7.56 -23.56 25.45
N ARG A 713 -6.78 -24.63 25.35
CA ARG A 713 -7.35 -25.94 25.00
C ARG A 713 -8.12 -26.42 26.25
N THR A 714 -9.28 -27.03 26.03
CA THR A 714 -10.17 -27.62 27.06
C THR A 714 -9.98 -29.13 27.12
#